data_AF-A0A1J9QRF0-F1
#
_entry.id   AF-A0A1J9QRF0-F1
#
_cell.length_a   1.000
_cell.length_b   1.000
_cell.length_c   1.000
_cell.angle_alpha   90.00
_cell.angle_beta   90.00
_cell.angle_gamma   90.00
#
_symmetry.space_group_name_H-M   'P 1'
#
loop_
_entity.id
_entity.type
_entity.pdbx_description
1 polymer ?
#
loop_
_entity_poly.entity_id
_entity_poly.type
_entity_poly.pdbx_seq_one_letter_code
_entity_poly.pdbx_strand_id
1 'polypeptide(L)'
;MDMAQNATTLVELPAHETRRFSGFLPFILPAIIVVLFLSRKTPYNAPRVGKSRWWSLVPGQVPMRFEMDKWAERGYRKFHKALGKPFVTKVFGRDYLLMPPRYLDDVRKANEHNLNFAQCFSEAFNVHVSAGNVYSSNLMPDAVKQYLNPQLPSLVEAMNAECDHILSTELEAASEWKTVQAFPTFTAMAHRITCRILLGKELARNKDFVERSQSFNRSLFISAILINGVALGPLRSLIAWIAAVKHRADLARCTKHLMPKIEQTRSQMGEYDDAVKWMIELAGDDAVESKPQRLAHQLMHLMFAGSSAPGGLVVQMVYQILTSPEYVEPLRREMATTLEETGGFTASFLSRTPLLESFMRETMRLYPTGVVSVTRAVMDEPFRFHDGYTLPVGSRFAFPIHAIHRDPDNYDEPLTFRGFRFAGAAEGKQETNASTVDKSFLTFGYGRHACPGRFYAVRVAKLIFAKLLHEYDMEWDGPVTSRPANMCIEVQNGPNMDAKGPEHPAESVVAVTMEKTEQQHQRNVQLADGQRGRARGRATTVLAALLLTGLATVGGTWTRFSQRHDPVKQVLNAVPLIDGHNDFPIYIRAFYYNHIYGKNFSETADLVGQVDFPRLQQGGLRGQFWSAYVECPRDGGEVDDAATYYEALHQTLQQIDLIHRLVDAHPSQLQRASSAADVWAQFRHGQAQAISSLIGVEGLHQVANSASALRLFRTLGVRYVTLTHSCHNRFADSCSPPTPLHGGLSAAGRDAVREMNRLGLMVDLSHTSAATQRDALTVSRAPVVYTHSAAQALCDHPRNVADDELRALRDNGGVVMVNFSPGFVTCGPRATLADVADHVVYLGRLVGFRHVGIGADFDGMGFDPAPDGLEHVGTYPALIAELLRRGVSVEDVRGVAGANVLRVLADVERVAAEMGDEEPLEDRVKSMF
;
A
#
# COMPACT_ATOMS: atom_id res chain seq x y z
N MET A 1 -0.14 32.27 -17.34
CA MET A 1 0.32 33.52 -16.70
C MET A 1 -0.37 33.52 -15.34
N ASP A 2 0.28 33.32 -14.21
CA ASP A 2 1.67 33.47 -13.82
C ASP A 2 2.09 32.35 -12.84
N MET A 3 3.41 32.21 -12.65
CA MET A 3 4.11 31.30 -11.72
C MET A 3 4.56 29.94 -12.26
N ALA A 4 5.39 30.02 -13.29
CA ALA A 4 6.62 29.24 -13.35
C ALA A 4 7.80 30.15 -12.97
N GLN A 5 8.11 30.29 -11.67
CA GLN A 5 9.38 30.88 -11.21
C GLN A 5 9.78 30.23 -9.87
N ASN A 6 10.65 29.21 -9.93
CA ASN A 6 11.76 28.96 -8.99
C ASN A 6 12.39 27.56 -9.17
N ALA A 7 12.92 27.31 -10.37
CA ALA A 7 13.84 26.18 -10.59
C ALA A 7 14.91 26.58 -11.62
N THR A 8 15.89 27.37 -11.19
CA THR A 8 17.07 27.68 -12.01
C THR A 8 18.33 27.62 -11.15
N THR A 9 19.04 26.49 -11.25
CA THR A 9 20.50 26.46 -11.18
C THR A 9 20.97 25.17 -11.87
N LEU A 10 20.91 25.18 -13.20
CA LEU A 10 21.63 24.24 -14.06
C LEU A 10 22.69 25.03 -14.82
N VAL A 11 23.91 24.50 -14.74
CA VAL A 11 25.16 24.99 -15.34
C VAL A 11 24.96 25.33 -16.83
N GLU A 12 25.34 26.55 -17.23
CA GLU A 12 25.32 27.00 -18.63
C GLU A 12 26.36 26.26 -19.47
N LEU A 13 25.92 25.67 -20.59
CA LEU A 13 26.78 25.30 -21.71
C LEU A 13 26.64 26.37 -22.82
N PRO A 14 27.73 26.76 -23.52
CA PRO A 14 27.74 27.91 -24.42
C PRO A 14 26.91 27.73 -25.70
N ALA A 15 26.25 28.83 -26.10
CA ALA A 15 25.13 28.92 -27.05
C ALA A 15 25.44 28.73 -28.55
N HIS A 16 26.54 28.05 -28.92
CA HIS A 16 26.88 27.81 -30.33
C HIS A 16 26.40 26.44 -30.87
N GLU A 17 26.04 25.47 -30.00
CA GLU A 17 25.67 24.12 -30.46
C GLU A 17 24.15 23.87 -30.62
N THR A 18 23.30 24.75 -30.08
CA THR A 18 21.83 24.57 -30.08
C THR A 18 21.15 24.75 -31.45
N ARG A 19 21.85 25.29 -32.46
CA ARG A 19 21.30 25.43 -33.82
C ARG A 19 21.50 24.20 -34.73
N ARG A 20 22.22 23.17 -34.31
CA ARG A 20 22.38 21.92 -35.11
C ARG A 20 21.39 20.80 -34.77
N PHE A 21 20.68 20.88 -33.63
CA PHE A 21 19.83 19.78 -33.15
C PHE A 21 18.36 19.84 -33.57
N SER A 22 17.86 20.97 -34.07
CA SER A 22 16.45 21.10 -34.49
C SER A 22 16.11 20.46 -35.84
N GLY A 23 17.11 20.09 -36.65
CA GLY A 23 16.92 19.45 -37.96
C GLY A 23 16.78 17.92 -37.93
N PHE A 24 17.07 17.26 -36.80
CA PHE A 24 17.11 15.79 -36.71
C PHE A 24 15.90 15.17 -36.02
N LEU A 25 15.06 15.97 -35.37
CA LEU A 25 13.88 15.50 -34.64
C LEU A 25 12.86 14.69 -35.48
N PRO A 26 12.63 15.00 -36.79
CA PRO A 26 11.75 14.21 -37.65
C PRO A 26 12.30 12.82 -38.04
N PHE A 27 13.62 12.61 -37.91
CA PHE A 27 14.29 11.34 -38.25
C PHE A 27 14.51 10.44 -37.03
N ILE A 28 14.51 11.00 -35.82
CA ILE A 28 14.71 10.26 -34.57
C ILE A 28 13.48 9.41 -34.22
N LEU A 29 12.27 9.91 -34.42
CA LEU A 29 11.03 9.19 -34.09
C LEU A 29 10.84 7.91 -34.95
N PRO A 30 11.00 7.95 -36.29
CA PRO A 30 10.94 6.77 -37.13
C PRO A 30 12.09 5.79 -36.88
N ALA A 31 13.31 6.29 -36.60
CA ALA A 31 14.45 5.45 -36.27
C ALA A 31 14.26 4.71 -34.93
N ILE A 32 13.64 5.34 -33.93
CA ILE A 32 13.24 4.70 -32.66
C ILE A 32 12.21 3.60 -32.94
N ILE A 33 11.22 3.85 -33.80
CA ILE A 33 10.20 2.85 -34.18
C ILE A 33 10.84 1.65 -34.92
N VAL A 34 11.79 1.90 -35.83
CA VAL A 34 12.53 0.85 -36.57
C VAL A 34 13.45 0.04 -35.64
N VAL A 35 14.17 0.68 -34.72
CA VAL A 35 15.00 0.00 -33.70
C VAL A 35 14.12 -0.84 -32.75
N LEU A 36 12.93 -0.35 -32.40
CA LEU A 36 11.95 -1.11 -31.62
C LEU A 36 11.38 -2.31 -32.39
N PHE A 37 11.21 -2.21 -33.71
CA PHE A 37 10.73 -3.31 -34.56
C PHE A 37 11.80 -4.39 -34.82
N LEU A 38 13.08 -4.01 -34.94
CA LEU A 38 14.21 -4.92 -35.15
C LEU A 38 14.59 -5.72 -33.89
N SER A 39 14.14 -5.29 -32.70
CA SER A 39 14.42 -5.97 -31.42
C SER A 39 13.66 -7.29 -31.17
N ARG A 40 12.97 -7.83 -32.18
CA ARG A 40 12.10 -9.03 -32.04
C ARG A 40 12.82 -10.39 -32.08
N LYS A 41 14.07 -10.47 -32.54
CA LYS A 41 14.83 -11.74 -32.54
C LYS A 41 15.49 -11.99 -31.18
N THR A 42 15.04 -13.01 -30.47
CA THR A 42 15.81 -13.56 -29.33
C THR A 42 17.05 -14.26 -29.86
N PRO A 43 18.20 -14.15 -29.18
CA PRO A 43 19.40 -14.90 -29.56
C PRO A 43 19.25 -16.41 -29.32
N TYR A 44 18.22 -16.83 -28.58
CA TYR A 44 18.01 -18.22 -28.21
C TYR A 44 17.06 -18.94 -29.17
N ASN A 45 17.43 -20.16 -29.57
CA ASN A 45 16.58 -21.10 -30.30
C ASN A 45 15.69 -21.90 -29.33
N ALA A 46 14.78 -21.21 -28.63
CA ALA A 46 13.90 -21.81 -27.63
C ALA A 46 12.53 -21.12 -27.62
N PRO A 47 11.45 -21.83 -27.27
CA PRO A 47 10.10 -21.27 -27.21
C PRO A 47 10.03 -20.15 -26.16
N ARG A 48 9.34 -19.07 -26.49
CA ARG A 48 9.14 -17.93 -25.57
C ARG A 48 7.87 -18.11 -24.75
N VAL A 49 7.95 -17.82 -23.46
CA VAL A 49 6.84 -17.85 -22.51
C VAL A 49 6.58 -16.44 -21.99
N GLY A 50 5.32 -16.01 -22.10
CA GLY A 50 4.85 -14.68 -21.72
C GLY A 50 4.47 -13.79 -22.90
N LYS A 51 3.75 -12.70 -22.62
CA LYS A 51 3.28 -11.72 -23.63
C LYS A 51 4.25 -10.53 -23.73
N SER A 52 4.34 -9.94 -24.93
CA SER A 52 5.24 -8.81 -25.21
C SER A 52 4.79 -7.49 -24.55
N ARG A 53 5.70 -6.51 -24.48
CA ARG A 53 5.53 -5.14 -23.94
C ARG A 53 4.35 -4.33 -24.53
N TRP A 54 3.82 -4.73 -25.68
CA TRP A 54 2.67 -4.05 -26.28
C TRP A 54 1.33 -4.48 -25.66
N TRP A 55 1.29 -5.65 -25.02
CA TRP A 55 0.07 -6.16 -24.38
C TRP A 55 -0.17 -5.56 -23.00
N SER A 56 0.84 -4.94 -22.38
CA SER A 56 0.69 -4.13 -21.17
C SER A 56 0.11 -2.73 -21.43
N LEU A 57 -0.11 -2.37 -22.70
CA LEU A 57 -0.87 -1.18 -23.10
C LEU A 57 -2.37 -1.52 -23.32
N VAL A 58 -2.75 -2.80 -23.23
CA VAL A 58 -4.14 -3.24 -23.27
C VAL A 58 -4.69 -3.16 -21.84
N PRO A 59 -5.73 -2.35 -21.59
CA PRO A 59 -6.36 -2.27 -20.27
C PRO A 59 -6.76 -3.66 -19.75
N GLY A 60 -6.45 -3.96 -18.49
CA GLY A 60 -6.80 -5.23 -17.84
C GLY A 60 -5.78 -6.37 -17.94
N GLN A 61 -4.58 -6.17 -18.51
CA GLN A 61 -3.50 -7.18 -18.46
C GLN A 61 -2.34 -6.75 -17.57
N VAL A 62 -2.09 -7.54 -16.52
CA VAL A 62 -0.95 -7.36 -15.62
C VAL A 62 0.36 -7.57 -16.39
N PRO A 63 1.30 -6.61 -16.37
CA PRO A 63 2.58 -6.75 -17.08
C PRO A 63 3.35 -7.99 -16.58
N MET A 64 4.02 -8.70 -17.49
CA MET A 64 4.74 -9.95 -17.20
C MET A 64 5.73 -9.87 -16.03
N ARG A 65 6.33 -8.69 -15.81
CA ARG A 65 7.21 -8.40 -14.67
C ARG A 65 6.53 -8.49 -13.30
N PHE A 66 5.20 -8.47 -13.23
CA PHE A 66 4.46 -8.59 -11.97
C PHE A 66 3.90 -10.01 -11.73
N GLU A 67 4.10 -10.94 -12.67
CA GLU A 67 3.60 -12.31 -12.60
C GLU A 67 4.66 -13.34 -13.03
N MET A 68 5.94 -13.00 -12.83
CA MET A 68 7.03 -13.84 -13.30
C MET A 68 7.04 -15.22 -12.66
N ASP A 69 6.60 -15.34 -11.41
CA ASP A 69 6.31 -16.61 -10.72
C ASP A 69 5.34 -17.49 -11.53
N LYS A 70 4.21 -16.92 -11.99
CA LYS A 70 3.19 -17.63 -12.78
C LYS A 70 3.69 -17.98 -14.18
N TRP A 71 4.49 -17.12 -14.81
CA TRP A 71 5.06 -17.38 -16.13
C TRP A 71 6.18 -18.43 -16.08
N ALA A 72 7.04 -18.37 -15.06
CA ALA A 72 8.05 -19.39 -14.79
C ALA A 72 7.41 -20.76 -14.53
N GLU A 73 6.35 -20.82 -13.71
CA GLU A 73 5.59 -22.04 -13.43
C GLU A 73 4.95 -22.64 -14.70
N ARG A 74 4.25 -21.82 -15.49
CA ARG A 74 3.65 -22.28 -16.76
C ARG A 74 4.70 -22.80 -17.73
N GLY A 75 5.83 -22.09 -17.86
CA GLY A 75 6.93 -22.51 -18.71
C GLY A 75 7.58 -23.81 -18.22
N TYR A 76 7.76 -23.95 -16.90
CA TYR A 76 8.28 -25.16 -16.27
C TYR A 76 7.42 -26.39 -16.59
N ARG A 77 6.11 -26.32 -16.32
CA ARG A 77 5.19 -27.44 -16.59
C ARG A 77 5.12 -27.79 -18.09
N LYS A 78 5.01 -26.77 -18.95
CA LYS A 78 4.80 -26.97 -20.39
C LYS A 78 6.06 -27.39 -21.14
N PHE A 79 7.23 -26.87 -20.79
CA PHE A 79 8.46 -27.09 -21.56
C PHE A 79 9.47 -27.95 -20.82
N HIS A 80 9.68 -27.74 -19.52
CA HIS A 80 10.63 -28.56 -18.77
C HIS A 80 10.06 -29.95 -18.50
N LYS A 81 8.86 -30.04 -17.92
CA LYS A 81 8.25 -31.33 -17.56
C LYS A 81 7.72 -32.09 -18.77
N ALA A 82 6.89 -31.45 -19.60
CA ALA A 82 6.26 -32.17 -20.71
C ALA A 82 7.22 -32.45 -21.89
N LEU A 83 8.25 -31.62 -22.10
CA LEU A 83 9.09 -31.69 -23.29
C LEU A 83 10.60 -31.80 -23.01
N GLY A 84 11.05 -31.63 -21.76
CA GLY A 84 12.48 -31.59 -21.43
C GLY A 84 13.26 -30.51 -22.18
N LYS A 85 12.63 -29.38 -22.54
CA LYS A 85 13.26 -28.32 -23.34
C LYS A 85 13.34 -27.00 -22.57
N PRO A 86 14.40 -26.20 -22.72
CA PRO A 86 14.45 -24.87 -22.14
C PRO A 86 13.45 -23.92 -22.82
N PHE A 87 13.14 -22.80 -22.16
CA PHE A 87 12.26 -21.77 -22.70
C PHE A 87 12.78 -20.37 -22.36
N VAL A 88 12.43 -19.37 -23.17
CA VAL A 88 12.86 -17.97 -22.99
C VAL A 88 11.77 -17.18 -22.27
N THR A 89 12.15 -16.37 -21.29
CA THR A 89 11.28 -15.34 -20.71
C THR A 89 12.09 -14.10 -20.31
N LYS A 90 11.42 -13.04 -19.81
CA LYS A 90 12.14 -11.85 -19.33
C LYS A 90 12.46 -11.97 -17.85
N VAL A 91 13.70 -11.66 -17.50
CA VAL A 91 14.18 -11.48 -16.13
C VAL A 91 14.88 -10.11 -16.12
N PHE A 92 14.40 -9.17 -15.30
CA PHE A 92 14.89 -7.79 -15.26
C PHE A 92 14.94 -7.13 -16.65
N GLY A 93 13.86 -7.28 -17.44
CA GLY A 93 13.72 -6.72 -18.78
C GLY A 93 14.58 -7.35 -19.88
N ARG A 94 15.45 -8.32 -19.56
CA ARG A 94 16.33 -9.02 -20.52
C ARG A 94 15.86 -10.43 -20.81
N ASP A 95 16.17 -10.97 -21.99
CA ASP A 95 15.84 -12.36 -22.32
C ASP A 95 16.78 -13.32 -21.59
N TYR A 96 16.18 -14.20 -20.79
CA TYR A 96 16.85 -15.30 -20.10
C TYR A 96 16.29 -16.63 -20.57
N LEU A 97 17.17 -17.59 -20.73
CA LEU A 97 16.82 -18.98 -20.97
C LEU A 97 16.59 -19.67 -19.61
N LEU A 98 15.36 -20.10 -19.35
CA LEU A 98 15.07 -20.92 -18.18
C LEU A 98 15.36 -22.39 -18.49
N MET A 99 16.30 -22.95 -17.73
CA MET A 99 16.89 -24.27 -17.96
C MET A 99 16.19 -25.36 -17.15
N PRO A 100 15.95 -26.55 -17.73
CA PRO A 100 15.47 -27.72 -17.00
C PRO A 100 16.41 -28.16 -15.87
N PRO A 101 15.90 -28.68 -14.73
CA PRO A 101 16.71 -29.10 -13.58
C PRO A 101 17.81 -30.13 -13.88
N ARG A 102 17.66 -30.95 -14.93
CA ARG A 102 18.69 -31.93 -15.34
C ARG A 102 20.06 -31.31 -15.66
N TYR A 103 20.10 -30.02 -15.99
CA TYR A 103 21.33 -29.29 -16.27
C TYR A 103 22.02 -28.71 -15.03
N LEU A 104 21.45 -28.87 -13.83
CA LEU A 104 22.04 -28.35 -12.60
C LEU A 104 23.43 -28.94 -12.32
N ASP A 105 23.67 -30.20 -12.66
CA ASP A 105 24.95 -30.86 -12.41
C ASP A 105 26.08 -30.34 -13.31
N ASP A 106 25.75 -29.96 -14.55
CA ASP A 106 26.71 -29.32 -15.46
C ASP A 106 27.19 -27.98 -14.87
N VAL A 107 26.24 -27.22 -14.30
CA VAL A 107 26.50 -25.91 -13.70
C VAL A 107 27.20 -26.03 -12.35
N ARG A 108 26.94 -27.09 -11.57
CA ARG A 108 27.44 -27.28 -10.20
C ARG A 108 28.96 -27.09 -10.04
N LYS A 109 29.73 -27.55 -11.03
CA LYS A 109 31.20 -27.55 -11.04
C LYS A 109 31.82 -26.54 -12.00
N ALA A 110 30.99 -25.81 -12.74
CA ALA A 110 31.45 -24.90 -13.77
C ALA A 110 32.31 -23.76 -13.20
N ASN A 111 33.17 -23.21 -14.06
CA ASN A 111 34.06 -22.12 -13.71
C ASN A 111 33.25 -20.83 -13.46
N GLU A 112 33.49 -20.16 -12.33
CA GLU A 112 32.82 -18.90 -11.94
C GLU A 112 33.15 -17.72 -12.85
N HIS A 113 34.30 -17.75 -13.52
CA HIS A 113 34.66 -16.73 -14.51
C HIS A 113 33.81 -16.87 -15.78
N ASN A 114 33.67 -18.10 -16.29
CA ASN A 114 32.89 -18.36 -17.49
C ASN A 114 31.37 -18.30 -17.22
N LEU A 115 30.89 -18.85 -16.10
CA LEU A 115 29.51 -18.72 -15.66
C LEU A 115 29.39 -17.64 -14.57
N ASN A 116 29.19 -16.40 -15.02
CA ASN A 116 29.33 -15.23 -14.18
C ASN A 116 27.97 -14.72 -13.64
N PHE A 117 27.81 -14.72 -12.32
CA PHE A 117 26.63 -14.13 -11.64
C PHE A 117 26.73 -12.60 -11.53
N ALA A 118 27.92 -12.08 -11.24
CA ALA A 118 28.16 -10.68 -10.96
C ALA A 118 27.78 -9.79 -12.17
N GLN A 119 28.01 -10.28 -13.39
CA GLN A 119 27.57 -9.67 -14.64
C GLN A 119 26.05 -9.60 -14.72
N CYS A 120 25.34 -10.69 -14.43
CA CYS A 120 23.87 -10.69 -14.42
C CYS A 120 23.32 -9.67 -13.41
N PHE A 121 23.91 -9.62 -12.21
CA PHE A 121 23.49 -8.70 -11.18
C PHE A 121 23.75 -7.23 -11.56
N SER A 122 24.97 -6.92 -12.04
CA SER A 122 25.34 -5.58 -12.49
C SER A 122 24.44 -5.06 -13.61
N GLU A 123 24.05 -5.93 -14.54
CA GLU A 123 23.13 -5.58 -15.62
C GLU A 123 21.67 -5.43 -15.17
N ALA A 124 21.21 -6.30 -14.27
CA ALA A 124 19.86 -6.27 -13.72
C ALA A 124 19.61 -4.96 -12.96
N PHE A 125 20.57 -4.53 -12.15
CA PHE A 125 20.46 -3.31 -11.35
C PHE A 125 21.12 -2.09 -11.96
N ASN A 126 21.71 -2.22 -13.16
CA ASN A 126 22.44 -1.17 -13.86
C ASN A 126 23.56 -0.53 -13.00
N VAL A 127 24.28 -1.35 -12.21
CA VAL A 127 25.25 -0.89 -11.21
C VAL A 127 26.39 -0.07 -11.83
N HIS A 128 26.78 -0.39 -13.07
CA HIS A 128 27.79 0.34 -13.82
C HIS A 128 27.50 1.84 -13.98
N VAL A 129 26.22 2.28 -13.95
CA VAL A 129 25.87 3.71 -14.03
C VAL A 129 25.82 4.41 -12.67
N SER A 130 25.86 3.65 -11.57
CA SER A 130 25.75 4.18 -10.21
C SER A 130 27.03 4.06 -9.40
N ALA A 131 27.47 2.83 -9.14
CA ALA A 131 28.65 2.53 -8.33
C ALA A 131 29.89 2.16 -9.18
N GLY A 132 29.71 2.02 -10.50
CA GLY A 132 30.76 1.61 -11.42
C GLY A 132 30.97 0.09 -11.43
N ASN A 133 32.17 -0.34 -11.77
CA ASN A 133 32.52 -1.77 -11.89
C ASN A 133 32.91 -2.38 -10.53
N VAL A 134 32.04 -2.32 -9.54
CA VAL A 134 32.28 -2.91 -8.20
C VAL A 134 32.25 -4.45 -8.21
N TYR A 135 31.56 -5.03 -9.19
CA TYR A 135 31.37 -6.47 -9.36
C TYR A 135 32.42 -7.15 -10.27
N SER A 136 33.44 -6.40 -10.71
CA SER A 136 34.55 -6.97 -11.49
C SER A 136 35.55 -7.76 -10.65
N SER A 137 35.41 -7.74 -9.32
CA SER A 137 36.33 -8.32 -8.36
C SER A 137 35.65 -9.32 -7.44
N ASN A 138 36.42 -10.30 -6.98
CA ASN A 138 35.99 -11.30 -6.00
C ASN A 138 36.18 -10.84 -4.54
N LEU A 139 36.60 -9.58 -4.32
CA LEU A 139 36.88 -9.06 -2.97
C LEU A 139 35.70 -9.24 -1.99
N MET A 140 34.48 -8.88 -2.40
CA MET A 140 33.27 -9.04 -1.57
C MET A 140 32.96 -10.51 -1.22
N PRO A 141 32.84 -11.45 -2.20
CA PRO A 141 32.61 -12.85 -1.86
C PRO A 141 33.77 -13.48 -1.07
N ASP A 142 35.01 -13.04 -1.28
CA ASP A 142 36.17 -13.51 -0.53
C ASP A 142 36.15 -13.02 0.92
N ALA A 143 35.77 -11.75 1.17
CA ALA A 143 35.54 -11.25 2.53
C ALA A 143 34.48 -12.08 3.27
N VAL A 144 33.42 -12.49 2.58
CA VAL A 144 32.40 -13.35 3.17
C VAL A 144 32.94 -14.76 3.46
N LYS A 145 33.62 -15.38 2.49
CA LYS A 145 34.11 -16.76 2.58
C LYS A 145 35.25 -16.92 3.60
N GLN A 146 36.19 -15.98 3.61
CA GLN A 146 37.45 -16.06 4.36
C GLN A 146 37.35 -15.43 5.76
N TYR A 147 36.49 -14.42 5.95
CA TYR A 147 36.38 -13.70 7.23
C TYR A 147 35.02 -13.87 7.89
N LEU A 148 33.93 -13.45 7.22
CA LEU A 148 32.60 -13.45 7.85
C LEU A 148 32.18 -14.85 8.29
N ASN A 149 32.25 -15.84 7.39
CA ASN A 149 31.77 -17.20 7.64
C ASN A 149 32.50 -17.90 8.81
N PRO A 150 33.85 -17.90 8.87
CA PRO A 150 34.58 -18.46 10.02
C PRO A 150 34.25 -17.78 11.36
N GLN A 151 33.98 -16.47 11.35
CA GLN A 151 33.69 -15.69 12.55
C GLN A 151 32.21 -15.69 12.98
N LEU A 152 31.30 -16.29 12.19
CA LEU A 152 29.87 -16.28 12.51
C LEU A 152 29.53 -16.74 13.94
N PRO A 153 30.21 -17.72 14.57
CA PRO A 153 29.95 -18.08 15.97
C PRO A 153 30.25 -16.97 16.98
N SER A 154 31.38 -16.25 16.84
CA SER A 154 31.75 -15.17 17.77
C SER A 154 30.87 -13.93 17.58
N LEU A 155 30.38 -13.70 16.37
CA LEU A 155 29.53 -12.55 16.04
C LEU A 155 28.11 -12.65 16.61
N VAL A 156 27.66 -13.82 17.07
CA VAL A 156 26.28 -14.01 17.58
C VAL A 156 25.99 -13.11 18.77
N GLU A 157 26.95 -12.89 19.66
CA GLU A 157 26.79 -11.99 20.81
C GLU A 157 26.52 -10.55 20.35
N ALA A 158 27.27 -10.08 19.36
CA ALA A 158 27.07 -8.75 18.79
C ALA A 158 25.71 -8.63 18.05
N MET A 159 25.29 -9.68 17.34
CA MET A 159 23.97 -9.74 16.70
C MET A 159 22.85 -9.70 17.75
N ASN A 160 22.98 -10.49 18.83
CA ASN A 160 21.99 -10.56 19.90
C ASN A 160 21.86 -9.23 20.63
N ALA A 161 22.98 -8.62 21.04
CA ALA A 161 22.98 -7.32 21.70
C ALA A 161 22.38 -6.20 20.83
N GLU A 162 22.50 -6.31 19.50
CA GLU A 162 21.84 -5.35 18.60
C GLU A 162 20.35 -5.62 18.47
N CYS A 163 19.96 -6.89 18.36
CA CYS A 163 18.56 -7.29 18.35
C CYS A 163 17.85 -6.84 19.63
N ASP A 164 18.45 -7.11 20.81
CA ASP A 164 17.93 -6.67 22.12
C ASP A 164 17.76 -5.15 22.17
N HIS A 165 18.74 -4.38 21.68
CA HIS A 165 18.64 -2.93 21.63
C HIS A 165 17.48 -2.48 20.73
N ILE A 166 17.33 -3.05 19.53
CA ILE A 166 16.26 -2.67 18.61
C ILE A 166 14.90 -3.03 19.18
N LEU A 167 14.73 -4.25 19.73
CA LEU A 167 13.50 -4.66 20.41
C LEU A 167 13.18 -3.73 21.58
N SER A 168 14.17 -3.35 22.39
CA SER A 168 13.95 -2.46 23.54
C SER A 168 13.57 -1.02 23.16
N THR A 169 14.00 -0.53 22.00
CA THR A 169 13.81 0.87 21.57
C THR A 169 12.63 1.06 20.61
N GLU A 170 12.43 0.14 19.66
CA GLU A 170 11.36 0.24 18.65
C GLU A 170 10.06 -0.43 19.12
N LEU A 171 10.15 -1.53 19.86
CA LEU A 171 9.00 -2.24 20.46
C LEU A 171 8.77 -1.87 21.94
N GLU A 172 9.49 -0.86 22.47
CA GLU A 172 9.29 -0.22 23.78
C GLU A 172 8.88 -1.16 24.92
N ALA A 173 9.69 -2.16 25.27
CA ALA A 173 9.45 -3.02 26.44
C ALA A 173 7.96 -3.42 26.68
N ALA A 174 7.18 -3.60 25.62
CA ALA A 174 5.73 -3.38 25.69
C ALA A 174 5.07 -4.34 26.69
N SER A 175 4.50 -3.76 27.74
CA SER A 175 3.61 -4.44 28.68
C SER A 175 2.17 -4.51 28.17
N GLU A 176 1.92 -4.04 26.94
CA GLU A 176 0.63 -4.01 26.25
C GLU A 176 0.83 -4.35 24.77
N TRP A 177 -0.24 -4.76 24.06
CA TRP A 177 -0.20 -5.06 22.62
C TRP A 177 0.19 -3.84 21.77
N LYS A 178 1.21 -4.01 20.92
CA LYS A 178 1.71 -2.97 20.01
C LYS A 178 1.65 -3.43 18.55
N THR A 179 0.95 -2.67 17.72
CA THR A 179 0.88 -2.89 16.28
C THR A 179 2.17 -2.46 15.60
N VAL A 180 2.76 -3.34 14.79
CA VAL A 180 3.89 -3.02 13.91
C VAL A 180 3.64 -3.47 12.48
N GLN A 181 4.10 -2.65 11.54
CA GLN A 181 4.14 -3.00 10.12
C GLN A 181 5.27 -4.01 9.89
N ALA A 182 4.96 -5.29 9.65
CA ALA A 182 5.94 -6.37 9.72
C ALA A 182 7.12 -6.17 8.75
N PHE A 183 6.86 -5.81 7.49
CA PHE A 183 7.91 -5.64 6.49
C PHE A 183 8.90 -4.50 6.80
N PRO A 184 8.48 -3.22 6.97
CA PRO A 184 9.44 -2.16 7.28
C PRO A 184 10.15 -2.39 8.63
N THR A 185 9.47 -2.95 9.63
CA THR A 185 10.05 -3.24 10.94
C THR A 185 11.14 -4.31 10.85
N PHE A 186 10.83 -5.50 10.34
CA PHE A 186 11.79 -6.61 10.34
C PHE A 186 12.91 -6.43 9.31
N THR A 187 12.67 -5.73 8.21
CA THR A 187 13.75 -5.33 7.27
C THR A 187 14.67 -4.28 7.87
N ALA A 188 14.15 -3.32 8.63
CA ALA A 188 14.98 -2.35 9.36
C ALA A 188 15.80 -3.02 10.47
N MET A 189 15.23 -4.00 11.18
CA MET A 189 15.95 -4.80 12.18
C MET A 189 17.15 -5.54 11.57
N ALA A 190 16.90 -6.31 10.51
CA ALA A 190 17.96 -7.04 9.81
C ALA A 190 19.03 -6.08 9.27
N HIS A 191 18.63 -4.94 8.68
CA HIS A 191 19.54 -3.91 8.18
C HIS A 191 20.47 -3.36 9.27
N ARG A 192 19.93 -3.03 10.45
CA ARG A 192 20.75 -2.50 11.57
C ARG A 192 21.72 -3.54 12.13
N ILE A 193 21.31 -4.80 12.23
CA ILE A 193 22.20 -5.92 12.59
C ILE A 193 23.32 -6.05 11.55
N THR A 194 22.99 -6.00 10.25
CA THR A 194 23.99 -6.02 9.17
C THR A 194 24.94 -4.83 9.22
N CYS A 195 24.45 -3.62 9.47
CA CYS A 195 25.31 -2.46 9.68
C CYS A 195 26.29 -2.68 10.83
N ARG A 196 25.82 -3.23 11.96
CA ARG A 196 26.71 -3.48 13.11
C ARG A 196 27.79 -4.50 12.79
N ILE A 197 27.42 -5.59 12.13
CA ILE A 197 28.36 -6.69 11.84
C ILE A 197 29.36 -6.31 10.76
N LEU A 198 28.94 -5.59 9.73
CA LEU A 198 29.84 -5.25 8.62
C LEU A 198 30.61 -3.95 8.85
N LEU A 199 30.02 -2.96 9.51
CA LEU A 199 30.54 -1.58 9.55
C LEU A 199 30.83 -1.09 10.97
N GLY A 200 30.59 -1.93 11.98
CA GLY A 200 30.82 -1.61 13.38
C GLY A 200 29.65 -0.91 14.07
N LYS A 201 29.74 -0.84 15.40
CA LYS A 201 28.68 -0.32 16.29
C LYS A 201 28.39 1.17 16.08
N GLU A 202 29.42 1.96 15.78
CA GLU A 202 29.31 3.42 15.64
C GLU A 202 28.40 3.79 14.46
N LEU A 203 28.64 3.22 13.29
CA LEU A 203 27.83 3.47 12.10
C LEU A 203 26.42 2.86 12.23
N ALA A 204 26.29 1.71 12.90
CA ALA A 204 24.97 1.12 13.20
C ALA A 204 24.11 1.98 14.15
N ARG A 205 24.74 2.89 14.92
CA ARG A 205 24.06 3.83 15.82
C ARG A 205 23.88 5.22 15.21
N ASN A 206 24.53 5.51 14.10
CA ASN A 206 24.41 6.78 13.40
C ASN A 206 23.09 6.82 12.62
N LYS A 207 22.12 7.61 13.10
CA LYS A 207 20.79 7.72 12.50
C LYS A 207 20.82 8.15 11.03
N ASP A 208 21.62 9.16 10.68
CA ASP A 208 21.72 9.61 9.28
C ASP A 208 22.29 8.48 8.41
N PHE A 209 23.37 7.81 8.83
CA PHE A 209 23.91 6.69 8.06
C PHE A 209 22.89 5.55 7.86
N VAL A 210 22.17 5.14 8.92
CA VAL A 210 21.15 4.09 8.85
C VAL A 210 20.01 4.48 7.89
N GLU A 211 19.48 5.69 8.00
CA GLU A 211 18.41 6.18 7.12
C GLU A 211 18.86 6.27 5.65
N ARG A 212 20.07 6.81 5.39
CA ARG A 212 20.62 6.90 4.03
C ARG A 212 20.91 5.53 3.45
N SER A 213 21.46 4.61 4.23
CA SER A 213 21.77 3.25 3.78
C SER A 213 20.52 2.42 3.48
N GLN A 214 19.43 2.62 4.22
CA GLN A 214 18.12 2.07 3.86
C GLN A 214 17.54 2.70 2.58
N SER A 215 17.68 4.03 2.41
CA SER A 215 17.29 4.72 1.18
C SER A 215 18.11 4.25 -0.03
N PHE A 216 19.41 3.96 0.16
CA PHE A 216 20.27 3.36 -0.85
C PHE A 216 19.72 1.99 -1.32
N ASN A 217 19.33 1.12 -0.38
CA ASN A 217 18.72 -0.18 -0.72
C ASN A 217 17.43 -0.01 -1.55
N ARG A 218 16.53 0.89 -1.15
CA ARG A 218 15.28 1.16 -1.87
C ARG A 218 15.52 1.78 -3.25
N SER A 219 16.39 2.77 -3.35
CA SER A 219 16.68 3.47 -4.61
C SER A 219 17.36 2.59 -5.65
N LEU A 220 18.15 1.58 -5.23
CA LEU A 220 18.72 0.56 -6.12
C LEU A 220 17.62 -0.27 -6.80
N PHE A 221 16.61 -0.70 -6.04
CA PHE A 221 15.46 -1.43 -6.59
C PHE A 221 14.60 -0.57 -7.51
N ILE A 222 14.25 0.64 -7.08
CA ILE A 222 13.39 1.55 -7.86
C ILE A 222 14.05 1.91 -9.20
N SER A 223 15.34 2.27 -9.18
CA SER A 223 16.06 2.59 -10.42
C SER A 223 16.12 1.39 -11.37
N ALA A 224 16.41 0.18 -10.86
CA ALA A 224 16.38 -1.04 -11.66
C ALA A 224 15.01 -1.27 -12.30
N ILE A 225 13.93 -1.15 -11.52
CA ILE A 225 12.54 -1.31 -11.96
C ILE A 225 12.18 -0.33 -13.08
N LEU A 226 12.55 0.94 -12.94
CA LEU A 226 12.24 1.99 -13.93
C LEU A 226 12.96 1.71 -15.26
N ILE A 227 14.23 1.32 -15.19
CA ILE A 227 15.06 1.08 -16.37
C ILE A 227 14.67 -0.22 -17.08
N ASN A 228 14.38 -1.28 -16.32
CA ASN A 228 14.08 -2.61 -16.86
C ASN A 228 12.69 -2.68 -17.50
N GLY A 229 11.77 -1.81 -17.11
CA GLY A 229 10.44 -1.71 -17.71
C GLY A 229 10.43 -1.20 -19.16
N VAL A 230 11.51 -0.56 -19.62
CA VAL A 230 11.57 0.05 -20.95
C VAL A 230 12.73 -0.55 -21.76
N ALA A 231 12.44 -0.98 -22.99
CA ALA A 231 13.48 -1.40 -23.94
C ALA A 231 14.01 -0.15 -24.63
N LEU A 232 15.14 0.32 -24.11
CA LEU A 232 15.77 1.60 -24.46
C LEU A 232 16.88 1.45 -25.49
N GLY A 233 17.23 0.21 -25.87
CA GLY A 233 18.27 -0.05 -26.87
C GLY A 233 19.57 0.70 -26.55
N PRO A 234 20.18 1.39 -27.53
CA PRO A 234 21.39 2.20 -27.32
C PRO A 234 21.23 3.34 -26.28
N LEU A 235 20.02 3.85 -26.07
CA LEU A 235 19.75 4.92 -25.09
C LEU A 235 19.70 4.41 -23.63
N ARG A 236 19.79 3.10 -23.42
CA ARG A 236 19.67 2.49 -22.10
C ARG A 236 20.66 3.07 -21.09
N SER A 237 21.92 3.24 -21.46
CA SER A 237 22.95 3.75 -20.55
C SER A 237 22.69 5.20 -20.12
N LEU A 238 22.22 6.05 -21.05
CA LEU A 238 21.89 7.44 -20.76
C LEU A 238 20.69 7.55 -19.81
N ILE A 239 19.61 6.83 -20.09
CA ILE A 239 18.41 6.86 -19.25
C ILE A 239 18.65 6.18 -17.91
N ALA A 240 19.44 5.09 -17.89
CA ALA A 240 19.88 4.48 -16.65
C ALA A 240 20.66 5.48 -15.80
N TRP A 241 21.55 6.26 -16.41
CA TRP A 241 22.27 7.31 -15.72
C TRP A 241 21.34 8.39 -15.14
N ILE A 242 20.27 8.78 -15.85
CA ILE A 242 19.28 9.73 -15.32
C ILE A 242 18.46 9.11 -14.18
N ALA A 243 17.93 7.90 -14.38
CA ALA A 243 17.11 7.20 -13.38
C ALA A 243 17.88 6.87 -12.09
N ALA A 244 19.21 6.73 -12.19
CA ALA A 244 20.09 6.46 -11.04
C ALA A 244 20.50 7.71 -10.24
N VAL A 245 20.00 8.93 -10.56
CA VAL A 245 20.39 10.17 -9.85
C VAL A 245 20.18 10.07 -8.34
N LYS A 246 18.98 9.67 -7.89
CA LYS A 246 18.69 9.49 -6.46
C LYS A 246 19.61 8.44 -5.83
N HIS A 247 19.80 7.32 -6.52
CA HIS A 247 20.62 6.22 -6.01
C HIS A 247 22.10 6.62 -5.88
N ARG A 248 22.64 7.39 -6.83
CA ARG A 248 24.00 7.98 -6.73
C ARG A 248 24.11 8.99 -5.60
N ALA A 249 23.08 9.81 -5.38
CA ALA A 249 23.05 10.75 -4.26
C ALA A 249 23.05 10.01 -2.91
N ASP A 250 22.25 8.96 -2.77
CA ASP A 250 22.21 8.12 -1.56
C ASP A 250 23.56 7.40 -1.34
N LEU A 251 24.17 6.85 -2.41
CA LEU A 251 25.51 6.26 -2.36
C LEU A 251 26.56 7.28 -1.91
N ALA A 252 26.60 8.48 -2.51
CA ALA A 252 27.56 9.51 -2.15
C ALA A 252 27.43 9.95 -0.68
N ARG A 253 26.21 10.04 -0.15
CA ARG A 253 25.95 10.34 1.27
C ARG A 253 26.45 9.23 2.18
N CYS A 254 26.21 7.97 1.84
CA CYS A 254 26.73 6.84 2.62
C CYS A 254 28.27 6.79 2.57
N THR A 255 28.86 7.04 1.40
CA THR A 255 30.32 7.08 1.24
C THR A 255 30.95 8.17 2.10
N LYS A 256 30.29 9.32 2.30
CA LYS A 256 30.79 10.39 3.19
C LYS A 256 31.00 9.90 4.64
N HIS A 257 30.19 8.97 5.12
CA HIS A 257 30.34 8.38 6.46
C HIS A 257 31.36 7.24 6.47
N LEU A 258 31.46 6.47 5.38
CA LEU A 258 32.40 5.36 5.28
C LEU A 258 33.86 5.79 5.07
N MET A 259 34.09 6.92 4.40
CA MET A 259 35.44 7.40 4.11
C MET A 259 36.27 7.62 5.39
N PRO A 260 35.80 8.39 6.40
CA PRO A 260 36.52 8.53 7.66
C PRO A 260 36.75 7.20 8.38
N LYS A 261 35.76 6.30 8.36
CA LYS A 261 35.88 4.97 8.97
C LYS A 261 36.96 4.12 8.30
N ILE A 262 37.04 4.14 6.97
CA ILE A 262 38.08 3.42 6.21
C ILE A 262 39.47 3.97 6.55
N GLU A 263 39.63 5.30 6.61
CA GLU A 263 40.89 5.94 6.96
C GLU A 263 41.31 5.62 8.40
N GLN A 264 40.38 5.65 9.33
CA GLN A 264 40.61 5.29 10.73
C GLN A 264 40.98 3.81 10.88
N THR A 265 40.28 2.90 10.19
CA THR A 265 40.61 1.47 10.23
C THR A 265 42.00 1.20 9.61
N ARG A 266 42.43 1.98 8.61
CA ARG A 266 43.80 1.87 8.07
C ARG A 266 44.87 2.28 9.06
N SER A 267 44.66 3.37 9.80
CA SER A 267 45.63 3.84 10.79
C SER A 267 45.66 2.99 12.06
N GLN A 268 44.56 2.30 12.37
CA GLN A 268 44.36 1.52 13.60
C GLN A 268 43.88 0.09 13.30
N MET A 269 44.55 -0.63 12.39
CA MET A 269 44.10 -1.97 11.95
C MET A 269 43.90 -2.99 13.08
N GLY A 270 44.65 -2.87 14.17
CA GLY A 270 44.55 -3.76 15.34
C GLY A 270 43.29 -3.56 16.20
N GLU A 271 42.60 -2.42 16.07
CA GLU A 271 41.45 -2.07 16.94
C GLU A 271 40.09 -2.53 16.39
N TYR A 272 40.03 -2.92 15.12
CA TYR A 272 38.79 -3.31 14.46
C TYR A 272 38.80 -4.78 14.03
N ASP A 273 37.63 -5.40 13.99
CA ASP A 273 37.40 -6.71 13.39
C ASP A 273 36.01 -6.72 12.75
N ASP A 274 35.89 -5.90 11.69
CA ASP A 274 34.66 -5.73 10.89
C ASP A 274 35.00 -5.81 9.39
N ALA A 275 33.97 -5.78 8.53
CA ALA A 275 34.18 -5.93 7.09
C ALA A 275 34.98 -4.80 6.47
N VAL A 276 35.10 -3.63 7.12
CA VAL A 276 35.97 -2.55 6.65
C VAL A 276 37.42 -3.03 6.66
N LYS A 277 37.87 -3.61 7.79
CA LYS A 277 39.21 -4.20 7.90
C LYS A 277 39.41 -5.36 6.94
N TRP A 278 38.49 -6.33 6.89
CA TRP A 278 38.64 -7.51 6.04
C TRP A 278 38.81 -7.13 4.56
N MET A 279 38.05 -6.14 4.10
CA MET A 279 38.14 -5.64 2.73
C MET A 279 39.45 -4.88 2.47
N ILE A 280 39.98 -4.14 3.46
CA ILE A 280 41.31 -3.50 3.36
C ILE A 280 42.41 -4.55 3.26
N GLU A 281 42.37 -5.59 4.11
CA GLU A 281 43.38 -6.67 4.12
C GLU A 281 43.37 -7.46 2.81
N LEU A 282 42.18 -7.84 2.33
CA LEU A 282 42.04 -8.57 1.07
C LEU A 282 42.44 -7.72 -0.15
N ALA A 283 42.24 -6.40 -0.09
CA ALA A 283 42.66 -5.52 -1.16
C ALA A 283 44.19 -5.38 -1.23
N GLY A 284 44.87 -5.47 -0.08
CA GLY A 284 46.32 -5.34 0.01
C GLY A 284 46.83 -4.08 -0.70
N ASP A 285 47.90 -4.24 -1.48
CA ASP A 285 48.51 -3.18 -2.29
C ASP A 285 47.94 -3.08 -3.72
N ASP A 286 46.81 -3.74 -4.02
CA ASP A 286 46.21 -3.66 -5.35
C ASP A 286 45.83 -2.21 -5.69
N ALA A 287 46.37 -1.68 -6.79
CA ALA A 287 46.25 -0.27 -7.15
C ALA A 287 44.80 0.21 -7.41
N VAL A 288 43.86 -0.71 -7.61
CA VAL A 288 42.44 -0.42 -7.86
C VAL A 288 41.61 -0.71 -6.61
N GLU A 289 41.69 -1.93 -6.07
CA GLU A 289 40.91 -2.39 -4.92
C GLU A 289 41.25 -1.64 -3.63
N SER A 290 42.50 -1.21 -3.45
CA SER A 290 42.93 -0.43 -2.28
C SER A 290 42.45 1.02 -2.28
N LYS A 291 41.65 1.48 -3.25
CA LYS A 291 41.13 2.86 -3.25
C LYS A 291 40.00 3.00 -2.22
N PRO A 292 40.05 3.96 -1.27
CA PRO A 292 39.02 4.13 -0.24
C PRO A 292 37.59 4.24 -0.80
N GLN A 293 37.41 5.01 -1.87
CA GLN A 293 36.11 5.17 -2.53
C GLN A 293 35.57 3.83 -3.09
N ARG A 294 36.46 2.98 -3.64
CA ARG A 294 36.07 1.68 -4.19
C ARG A 294 35.65 0.73 -3.08
N LEU A 295 36.42 0.69 -1.98
CA LEU A 295 36.08 -0.08 -0.78
C LEU A 295 34.74 0.38 -0.20
N ALA A 296 34.50 1.70 -0.10
CA ALA A 296 33.22 2.23 0.38
C ALA A 296 32.04 1.75 -0.48
N HIS A 297 32.16 1.80 -1.81
CA HIS A 297 31.10 1.33 -2.70
C HIS A 297 30.88 -0.19 -2.57
N GLN A 298 31.95 -0.99 -2.49
CA GLN A 298 31.84 -2.43 -2.28
C GLN A 298 31.22 -2.77 -0.92
N LEU A 299 31.57 -2.06 0.14
CA LEU A 299 30.96 -2.20 1.47
C LEU A 299 29.46 -1.91 1.44
N MET A 300 29.02 -0.87 0.72
CA MET A 300 27.59 -0.58 0.54
C MET A 300 26.86 -1.70 -0.19
N HIS A 301 27.47 -2.29 -1.22
CA HIS A 301 26.89 -3.42 -1.94
C HIS A 301 26.90 -4.73 -1.14
N LEU A 302 27.93 -4.94 -0.30
CA LEU A 302 27.99 -6.06 0.64
C LEU A 302 26.89 -5.93 1.71
N MET A 303 26.69 -4.72 2.25
CA MET A 303 25.61 -4.40 3.18
C MET A 303 24.22 -4.60 2.54
N PHE A 304 24.01 -4.14 1.30
CA PHE A 304 22.77 -4.40 0.55
C PHE A 304 22.44 -5.90 0.47
N ALA A 305 23.44 -6.72 0.13
CA ALA A 305 23.27 -8.17 0.01
C ALA A 305 22.92 -8.85 1.35
N GLY A 306 23.42 -8.33 2.46
CA GLY A 306 23.17 -8.87 3.81
C GLY A 306 21.90 -8.39 4.49
N SER A 307 21.29 -7.28 4.04
CA SER A 307 20.25 -6.59 4.82
C SER A 307 18.81 -6.98 4.47
N SER A 308 18.40 -6.78 3.21
CA SER A 308 16.97 -6.82 2.84
C SER A 308 16.41 -8.25 2.79
N ALA A 309 17.21 -9.22 2.36
CA ALA A 309 16.77 -10.61 2.18
C ALA A 309 16.49 -11.34 3.51
N PRO A 310 17.34 -11.26 4.56
CA PRO A 310 17.03 -11.85 5.86
C PRO A 310 15.79 -11.23 6.50
N GLY A 311 15.63 -9.90 6.41
CA GLY A 311 14.43 -9.22 6.91
C GLY A 311 13.16 -9.71 6.21
N GLY A 312 13.19 -9.83 4.87
CA GLY A 312 12.08 -10.41 4.12
C GLY A 312 11.76 -11.85 4.54
N LEU A 313 12.75 -12.66 4.86
CA LEU A 313 12.54 -14.02 5.37
C LEU A 313 11.88 -14.02 6.76
N VAL A 314 12.28 -13.15 7.68
CA VAL A 314 11.60 -12.99 8.97
C VAL A 314 10.12 -12.69 8.78
N VAL A 315 9.78 -11.79 7.85
CA VAL A 315 8.37 -11.49 7.52
C VAL A 315 7.64 -12.74 7.05
N GLN A 316 8.23 -13.52 6.13
CA GLN A 316 7.60 -14.76 5.66
C GLN A 316 7.39 -15.77 6.80
N MET A 317 8.33 -15.87 7.74
CA MET A 317 8.23 -16.77 8.89
C MET A 317 7.16 -16.30 9.88
N VAL A 318 7.08 -15.00 10.18
CA VAL A 318 6.04 -14.42 11.05
C VAL A 318 4.66 -14.67 10.46
N TYR A 319 4.44 -14.38 9.19
CA TYR A 319 3.14 -14.64 8.55
C TYR A 319 2.80 -16.13 8.48
N GLN A 320 3.81 -17.00 8.37
CA GLN A 320 3.59 -18.44 8.36
C GLN A 320 3.23 -18.98 9.74
N ILE A 321 3.87 -18.50 10.82
CA ILE A 321 3.58 -19.00 12.16
C ILE A 321 2.18 -18.56 12.62
N LEU A 322 1.76 -17.35 12.23
CA LEU A 322 0.41 -16.84 12.51
C LEU A 322 -0.71 -17.61 11.77
N THR A 323 -0.39 -18.27 10.65
CA THR A 323 -1.35 -19.12 9.91
C THR A 323 -1.21 -20.60 10.21
N SER A 324 -0.27 -20.98 11.08
CA SER A 324 -0.02 -22.35 11.47
C SER A 324 0.28 -22.44 12.98
N PRO A 325 -0.71 -22.07 13.83
CA PRO A 325 -0.53 -21.99 15.27
C PRO A 325 -0.14 -23.34 15.90
N GLU A 326 -0.40 -24.47 15.24
CA GLU A 326 0.02 -25.80 15.65
C GLU A 326 1.55 -25.96 15.79
N TYR A 327 2.34 -25.09 15.15
CA TYR A 327 3.80 -25.10 15.26
C TYR A 327 4.34 -24.18 16.37
N VAL A 328 3.52 -23.29 16.96
CA VAL A 328 3.97 -22.34 18.00
C VAL A 328 4.50 -23.09 19.23
N GLU A 329 3.70 -23.99 19.78
CA GLU A 329 4.02 -24.68 21.03
C GLU A 329 5.21 -25.65 20.89
N PRO A 330 5.34 -26.48 19.83
CA PRO A 330 6.55 -27.28 19.63
C PRO A 330 7.82 -26.44 19.46
N LEU A 331 7.75 -25.32 18.73
CA LEU A 331 8.90 -24.42 18.55
C LEU A 331 9.28 -23.73 19.85
N ARG A 332 8.30 -23.22 20.62
CA ARG A 332 8.55 -22.61 21.94
C ARG A 332 9.17 -23.60 22.93
N ARG A 333 8.71 -24.86 22.94
CA ARG A 333 9.29 -25.92 23.80
C ARG A 333 10.73 -26.27 23.42
N GLU A 334 11.02 -26.43 22.13
CA GLU A 334 12.41 -26.61 21.66
C GLU A 334 13.27 -25.45 22.13
N MET A 335 12.83 -24.22 21.88
CA MET A 335 13.58 -23.02 22.21
C MET A 335 13.80 -22.86 23.71
N ALA A 336 12.78 -23.11 24.55
CA ALA A 336 12.91 -23.05 26.00
C ALA A 336 13.97 -24.05 26.51
N THR A 337 13.89 -25.30 26.06
CA THR A 337 14.85 -26.36 26.41
C THR A 337 16.27 -25.97 26.00
N THR A 338 16.44 -25.53 24.75
CA THR A 338 17.76 -25.13 24.26
C THR A 338 18.30 -23.90 25.00
N LEU A 339 17.46 -22.92 25.33
CA LEU A 339 17.88 -21.72 26.08
C LEU A 339 18.38 -22.07 27.48
N GLU A 340 17.74 -23.02 28.17
CA GLU A 340 18.19 -23.54 29.46
C GLU A 340 19.56 -24.23 29.34
N GLU A 341 19.74 -25.07 28.32
CA GLU A 341 21.01 -25.80 28.10
C GLU A 341 22.17 -24.88 27.69
N THR A 342 21.89 -23.83 26.90
CA THR A 342 22.94 -22.97 26.33
C THR A 342 23.14 -21.65 27.07
N GLY A 343 22.31 -21.36 28.07
CA GLY A 343 22.39 -20.14 28.88
C GLY A 343 22.02 -18.84 28.14
N GLY A 344 21.25 -18.93 27.05
CA GLY A 344 20.81 -17.79 26.23
C GLY A 344 20.96 -17.99 24.73
N PHE A 345 20.66 -16.93 23.96
CA PHE A 345 20.71 -16.90 22.48
C PHE A 345 22.15 -16.90 21.93
N THR A 346 22.88 -18.00 22.13
CA THR A 346 24.29 -18.16 21.74
C THR A 346 24.45 -18.83 20.36
N ALA A 347 25.70 -18.94 19.88
CA ALA A 347 25.99 -19.75 18.69
C ALA A 347 25.59 -21.22 18.85
N SER A 348 25.64 -21.75 20.07
CA SER A 348 25.19 -23.10 20.39
C SER A 348 23.67 -23.21 20.27
N PHE A 349 22.92 -22.22 20.77
CA PHE A 349 21.46 -22.16 20.63
C PHE A 349 21.03 -22.22 19.15
N LEU A 350 21.64 -21.36 18.31
CA LEU A 350 21.34 -21.32 16.88
C LEU A 350 21.69 -22.62 16.15
N SER A 351 22.53 -23.49 16.73
CA SER A 351 22.92 -24.77 16.11
C SER A 351 22.12 -25.97 16.62
N ARG A 352 21.33 -25.83 17.69
CA ARG A 352 20.60 -26.93 18.37
C ARG A 352 19.08 -26.74 18.36
N THR A 353 18.55 -26.26 17.24
CA THR A 353 17.12 -25.94 17.08
C THR A 353 16.61 -26.51 15.74
N PRO A 354 16.56 -27.86 15.60
CA PRO A 354 16.19 -28.55 14.35
C PRO A 354 14.76 -28.30 13.88
N LEU A 355 13.78 -28.14 14.79
CA LEU A 355 12.40 -27.80 14.42
C LEU A 355 12.35 -26.40 13.81
N LEU A 356 13.05 -25.43 14.41
CA LEU A 356 13.14 -24.07 13.88
C LEU A 356 13.86 -24.02 12.53
N GLU A 357 14.95 -24.78 12.35
CA GLU A 357 15.62 -24.93 11.04
C GLU A 357 14.65 -25.47 9.98
N SER A 358 13.89 -26.51 10.32
CA SER A 358 12.92 -27.10 9.40
C SER A 358 11.82 -26.11 9.03
N PHE A 359 11.25 -25.40 10.00
CA PHE A 359 10.18 -24.44 9.78
C PHE A 359 10.64 -23.31 8.84
N MET A 360 11.86 -22.82 9.06
CA MET A 360 12.50 -21.80 8.22
C MET A 360 12.75 -22.31 6.79
N ARG A 361 13.26 -23.54 6.65
CA ARG A 361 13.53 -24.17 5.35
C ARG A 361 12.25 -24.38 4.55
N GLU A 362 11.19 -24.88 5.18
CA GLU A 362 9.88 -25.05 4.54
C GLU A 362 9.27 -23.71 4.14
N THR A 363 9.42 -22.69 4.99
CA THR A 363 8.98 -21.32 4.66
C THR A 363 9.68 -20.79 3.41
N MET A 364 11.00 -20.99 3.29
CA MET A 364 11.74 -20.61 2.08
C MET A 364 11.39 -21.45 0.85
N ARG A 365 11.02 -22.74 1.02
CA ARG A 365 10.62 -23.62 -0.09
C ARG A 365 9.34 -23.11 -0.74
N LEU A 366 8.34 -22.79 0.09
CA LEU A 366 7.07 -22.28 -0.40
C LEU A 366 7.15 -20.78 -0.72
N TYR A 367 7.79 -19.96 0.11
CA TYR A 367 7.78 -18.51 -0.06
C TYR A 367 9.21 -17.95 -0.22
N PRO A 368 9.96 -18.38 -1.26
CA PRO A 368 11.31 -17.88 -1.49
C PRO A 368 11.26 -16.40 -1.82
N THR A 369 12.28 -15.65 -1.42
CA THR A 369 12.42 -14.21 -1.71
C THR A 369 12.68 -13.92 -3.19
N GLY A 370 13.06 -14.92 -3.98
CA GLY A 370 13.16 -14.84 -5.45
C GLY A 370 12.58 -16.08 -6.13
N VAL A 371 12.00 -15.90 -7.33
CA VAL A 371 11.34 -17.00 -8.08
C VAL A 371 12.25 -17.72 -9.07
N VAL A 372 13.41 -17.13 -9.38
CA VAL A 372 14.49 -17.77 -10.15
C VAL A 372 15.79 -17.75 -9.37
N SER A 373 16.67 -18.72 -9.62
CA SER A 373 18.00 -18.82 -9.01
C SER A 373 19.00 -19.39 -10.01
N VAL A 374 20.25 -19.54 -9.55
CA VAL A 374 21.38 -20.04 -10.35
C VAL A 374 21.52 -19.24 -11.66
N THR A 375 21.29 -17.93 -11.56
CA THR A 375 21.31 -16.99 -12.68
C THR A 375 22.74 -16.79 -13.17
N ARG A 376 23.03 -17.04 -14.45
CA ARG A 376 24.39 -16.99 -15.01
C ARG A 376 24.42 -16.32 -16.38
N ALA A 377 25.48 -15.56 -16.63
CA ALA A 377 25.89 -15.12 -17.94
C ALA A 377 27.07 -15.98 -18.41
N VAL A 378 27.00 -16.49 -19.64
CA VAL A 378 28.12 -17.19 -20.29
C VAL A 378 29.10 -16.13 -20.78
N MET A 379 30.33 -16.19 -20.32
CA MET A 379 31.41 -15.27 -20.65
C MET A 379 32.39 -15.96 -21.61
N ASP A 380 33.63 -15.47 -21.68
CA ASP A 380 34.85 -16.02 -22.32
C ASP A 380 34.71 -17.10 -23.40
N GLU A 381 34.11 -18.26 -23.11
CA GLU A 381 33.92 -19.38 -24.02
C GLU A 381 32.49 -19.97 -23.98
N PRO A 382 31.95 -20.48 -25.11
CA PRO A 382 30.64 -21.14 -25.14
C PRO A 382 30.53 -22.27 -24.11
N PHE A 383 29.39 -22.35 -23.41
CA PHE A 383 29.17 -23.35 -22.38
C PHE A 383 28.37 -24.54 -22.93
N ARG A 384 28.95 -25.74 -22.89
CA ARG A 384 28.35 -26.98 -23.39
C ARG A 384 27.86 -27.87 -22.23
N PHE A 385 26.58 -28.22 -22.27
CA PHE A 385 25.95 -29.18 -21.34
C PHE A 385 26.22 -30.63 -21.75
N HIS A 386 26.02 -31.58 -20.83
CA HIS A 386 26.32 -33.01 -21.05
C HIS A 386 25.64 -33.64 -22.28
N ASP A 387 24.46 -33.15 -22.68
CA ASP A 387 23.70 -33.66 -23.84
C ASP A 387 24.09 -32.98 -25.17
N GLY A 388 25.11 -32.12 -25.16
CA GLY A 388 25.57 -31.38 -26.33
C GLY A 388 24.85 -30.05 -26.56
N TYR A 389 23.82 -29.70 -25.79
CA TYR A 389 23.24 -28.35 -25.84
C TYR A 389 24.32 -27.32 -25.50
N THR A 390 24.50 -26.31 -26.34
CA THR A 390 25.61 -25.35 -26.21
C THR A 390 25.07 -23.93 -26.21
N LEU A 391 25.46 -23.15 -25.20
CA LEU A 391 25.12 -21.74 -25.08
C LEU A 391 26.29 -20.87 -25.55
N PRO A 392 26.09 -19.97 -26.54
CA PRO A 392 27.14 -19.05 -26.97
C PRO A 392 27.45 -18.02 -25.89
N VAL A 393 28.64 -17.42 -25.97
CA VAL A 393 29.06 -16.27 -25.16
C VAL A 393 28.02 -15.15 -25.23
N GLY A 394 27.72 -14.54 -24.08
CA GLY A 394 26.69 -13.51 -23.92
C GLY A 394 25.28 -14.06 -23.62
N SER A 395 25.10 -15.38 -23.65
CA SER A 395 23.86 -16.04 -23.22
C SER A 395 23.61 -15.84 -21.73
N ARG A 396 22.34 -15.68 -21.35
CA ARG A 396 21.89 -15.57 -19.96
C ARG A 396 20.88 -16.67 -19.67
N PHE A 397 21.07 -17.37 -18.56
CA PHE A 397 20.16 -18.43 -18.16
C PHE A 397 19.94 -18.45 -16.65
N ALA A 398 18.85 -19.07 -16.22
CA ALA A 398 18.49 -19.26 -14.81
C ALA A 398 17.60 -20.50 -14.65
N PHE A 399 17.22 -20.83 -13.42
CA PHE A 399 16.34 -21.96 -13.10
C PHE A 399 15.09 -21.46 -12.34
N PRO A 400 13.88 -21.91 -12.70
CA PRO A 400 12.63 -21.49 -12.06
C PRO A 400 12.44 -22.16 -10.70
N ILE A 401 13.10 -21.65 -9.66
CA ILE A 401 13.15 -22.34 -8.36
C ILE A 401 11.82 -22.46 -7.67
N HIS A 402 10.94 -21.46 -7.79
CA HIS A 402 9.62 -21.49 -7.16
C HIS A 402 8.77 -22.67 -7.66
N ALA A 403 8.93 -23.01 -8.94
CA ALA A 403 8.32 -24.18 -9.58
C ALA A 403 8.98 -25.49 -9.17
N ILE A 404 10.33 -25.54 -9.18
CA ILE A 404 11.10 -26.71 -8.77
C ILE A 404 10.78 -27.11 -7.33
N HIS A 405 10.67 -26.11 -6.43
CA HIS A 405 10.38 -26.31 -5.01
C HIS A 405 8.96 -26.84 -4.75
N ARG A 406 8.06 -26.70 -5.72
CA ARG A 406 6.65 -27.13 -5.68
C ARG A 406 6.37 -28.34 -6.59
N ASP A 407 7.39 -28.95 -7.14
CA ASP A 407 7.22 -30.11 -8.01
C ASP A 407 6.97 -31.38 -7.17
N PRO A 408 5.90 -32.15 -7.45
CA PRO A 408 5.64 -33.43 -6.78
C PRO A 408 6.73 -34.48 -6.99
N ASP A 409 7.58 -34.37 -8.02
CA ASP A 409 8.75 -35.26 -8.20
C ASP A 409 9.83 -35.01 -7.13
N ASN A 410 9.84 -33.81 -6.52
CA ASN A 410 10.84 -33.41 -5.52
C ASN A 410 10.31 -33.52 -4.08
N TYR A 411 9.01 -33.30 -3.87
CA TYR A 411 8.40 -33.26 -2.54
C TYR A 411 7.00 -33.86 -2.53
N ASP A 412 6.72 -34.71 -1.54
CA ASP A 412 5.36 -35.17 -1.26
C ASP A 412 4.49 -34.02 -0.76
N GLU A 413 3.25 -33.93 -1.22
CA GLU A 413 2.32 -32.82 -0.94
C GLU A 413 3.01 -31.45 -1.10
N PRO A 414 3.51 -31.14 -2.30
CA PRO A 414 4.47 -30.05 -2.50
C PRO A 414 3.85 -28.65 -2.29
N LEU A 415 2.52 -28.53 -2.28
CA LEU A 415 1.84 -27.25 -2.06
C LEU A 415 1.42 -27.04 -0.59
N THR A 416 1.41 -28.11 0.21
CA THR A 416 1.03 -28.05 1.63
C THR A 416 2.24 -27.64 2.47
N PHE A 417 2.07 -26.66 3.35
CA PHE A 417 3.10 -26.26 4.30
C PHE A 417 3.23 -27.34 5.37
N ARG A 418 4.42 -27.96 5.47
CA ARG A 418 4.75 -28.94 6.52
C ARG A 418 5.96 -28.44 7.30
N GLY A 419 5.72 -27.69 8.38
CA GLY A 419 6.77 -26.99 9.13
C GLY A 419 7.93 -27.87 9.58
N PHE A 420 7.67 -29.14 9.91
CA PHE A 420 8.68 -30.11 10.35
C PHE A 420 9.12 -31.12 9.29
N ARG A 421 8.91 -30.81 7.99
CA ARG A 421 9.31 -31.67 6.86
C ARG A 421 10.78 -32.08 6.87
N PHE A 422 11.65 -31.22 7.41
CA PHE A 422 13.10 -31.40 7.41
C PHE A 422 13.66 -31.70 8.82
N ALA A 423 12.78 -31.87 9.82
CA ALA A 423 13.16 -32.20 11.19
C ALA A 423 12.92 -33.68 11.48
N GLY A 424 13.87 -34.30 12.20
CA GLY A 424 13.77 -35.67 12.68
C GLY A 424 14.02 -36.73 11.60
N ALA A 425 14.62 -37.84 12.04
CA ALA A 425 14.91 -39.04 11.25
C ALA A 425 13.66 -39.92 10.98
N ALA A 426 12.46 -39.35 10.94
CA ALA A 426 11.29 -40.08 10.48
C ALA A 426 11.49 -40.37 8.99
N GLU A 427 11.62 -41.66 8.63
CA GLU A 427 12.02 -42.20 7.32
C GLU A 427 13.53 -42.35 7.04
N GLY A 428 14.41 -42.34 8.05
CA GLY A 428 15.85 -42.60 7.83
C GLY A 428 16.56 -41.53 6.98
N LYS A 429 15.96 -40.35 6.83
CA LYS A 429 16.54 -39.18 6.18
C LYS A 429 17.31 -38.34 7.20
N GLN A 430 18.46 -37.81 6.78
CA GLN A 430 19.32 -36.96 7.61
C GLN A 430 18.69 -35.58 7.81
N GLU A 431 18.76 -35.04 9.04
CA GLU A 431 18.34 -33.67 9.34
C GLU A 431 19.05 -32.67 8.43
N THR A 432 18.29 -31.74 7.85
CA THR A 432 18.80 -30.83 6.83
C THR A 432 18.61 -29.38 7.23
N ASN A 433 19.73 -28.67 7.43
CA ASN A 433 19.75 -27.26 7.80
C ASN A 433 19.10 -26.35 6.73
N ALA A 434 18.55 -25.21 7.13
CA ALA A 434 17.94 -24.21 6.26
C ALA A 434 18.91 -23.60 5.24
N SER A 435 20.21 -23.60 5.57
CA SER A 435 21.29 -23.10 4.69
C SER A 435 21.83 -24.15 3.71
N THR A 436 21.42 -25.42 3.82
CA THR A 436 21.86 -26.49 2.92
C THR A 436 21.22 -26.33 1.55
N VAL A 437 21.99 -26.48 0.49
CA VAL A 437 21.50 -26.43 -0.89
C VAL A 437 21.65 -27.79 -1.54
N ASP A 438 20.68 -28.14 -2.37
CA ASP A 438 20.65 -29.39 -3.13
C ASP A 438 19.83 -29.18 -4.42
N LYS A 439 19.63 -30.24 -5.21
CA LYS A 439 18.91 -30.14 -6.50
C LYS A 439 17.43 -29.76 -6.35
N SER A 440 16.84 -30.09 -5.21
CA SER A 440 15.45 -29.81 -4.88
C SER A 440 15.29 -28.47 -4.17
N PHE A 441 16.31 -28.01 -3.44
CA PHE A 441 16.31 -26.76 -2.68
C PHE A 441 17.43 -25.80 -3.12
N LEU A 442 17.03 -24.78 -3.89
CA LEU A 442 17.89 -23.91 -4.70
C LEU A 442 17.82 -22.42 -4.30
N THR A 443 17.23 -22.09 -3.13
CA THR A 443 17.05 -20.71 -2.66
C THR A 443 18.37 -19.94 -2.61
N PHE A 444 19.45 -20.61 -2.18
CA PHE A 444 20.79 -20.03 -2.12
C PHE A 444 21.66 -20.42 -3.32
N GLY A 445 21.10 -20.88 -4.44
CA GLY A 445 21.85 -21.40 -5.58
C GLY A 445 22.28 -22.87 -5.37
N TYR A 446 23.31 -23.32 -6.08
CA TYR A 446 23.72 -24.73 -6.08
C TYR A 446 25.21 -24.89 -6.39
N GLY A 447 25.87 -25.89 -5.77
CA GLY A 447 27.29 -26.19 -6.04
C GLY A 447 28.26 -25.09 -5.60
N ARG A 448 29.36 -24.93 -6.36
CA ARG A 448 30.35 -23.85 -6.14
C ARG A 448 29.72 -22.46 -6.19
N HIS A 449 28.68 -22.38 -6.98
CA HIS A 449 27.87 -21.22 -7.30
C HIS A 449 26.82 -20.84 -6.23
N ALA A 450 26.79 -21.53 -5.09
CA ALA A 450 25.90 -21.20 -3.99
C ALA A 450 26.29 -19.87 -3.31
N CYS A 451 25.30 -19.14 -2.80
CA CYS A 451 25.46 -17.88 -2.12
C CYS A 451 26.41 -18.04 -0.91
N PRO A 452 27.53 -17.28 -0.86
CA PRO A 452 28.47 -17.38 0.25
C PRO A 452 27.88 -16.84 1.56
N GLY A 453 26.95 -15.89 1.50
CA GLY A 453 26.31 -15.26 2.67
C GLY A 453 25.12 -16.03 3.26
N ARG A 454 24.78 -17.22 2.76
CA ARG A 454 23.60 -17.99 3.21
C ARG A 454 23.62 -18.34 4.69
N PHE A 455 24.80 -18.62 5.24
CA PHE A 455 24.95 -18.96 6.66
C PHE A 455 24.67 -17.75 7.56
N TYR A 456 25.17 -16.59 7.14
CA TYR A 456 24.87 -15.31 7.79
C TYR A 456 23.37 -14.99 7.73
N ALA A 457 22.78 -15.05 6.53
CA ALA A 457 21.37 -14.73 6.30
C ALA A 457 20.43 -15.60 7.16
N VAL A 458 20.70 -16.92 7.19
CA VAL A 458 19.93 -17.85 8.03
C VAL A 458 20.08 -17.52 9.51
N ARG A 459 21.30 -17.27 10.00
CA ARG A 459 21.51 -16.94 11.42
C ARG A 459 20.81 -15.65 11.86
N VAL A 460 20.88 -14.59 11.05
CA VAL A 460 20.21 -13.31 11.37
C VAL A 460 18.70 -13.49 11.43
N ALA A 461 18.09 -14.09 10.41
CA ALA A 461 16.65 -14.29 10.39
C ALA A 461 16.19 -15.25 11.50
N LYS A 462 16.94 -16.33 11.75
CA LYS A 462 16.68 -17.28 12.83
C LYS A 462 16.76 -16.62 14.21
N LEU A 463 17.77 -15.80 14.46
CA LEU A 463 17.93 -15.08 15.73
C LEU A 463 16.77 -14.11 15.97
N ILE A 464 16.43 -13.28 14.97
CA ILE A 464 15.31 -12.33 15.08
C ILE A 464 14.01 -13.10 15.37
N PHE A 465 13.69 -14.12 14.56
CA PHE A 465 12.45 -14.88 14.71
C PHE A 465 12.39 -15.64 16.04
N ALA A 466 13.48 -16.25 16.48
CA ALA A 466 13.54 -16.94 17.77
C ALA A 466 13.28 -15.96 18.94
N LYS A 467 13.81 -14.75 18.89
CA LYS A 467 13.55 -13.76 19.95
C LYS A 467 12.11 -13.27 19.92
N LEU A 468 11.57 -13.01 18.74
CA LEU A 468 10.15 -12.64 18.59
C LEU A 468 9.24 -13.74 19.15
N LEU A 469 9.45 -15.00 18.78
CA LEU A 469 8.59 -16.12 19.20
C LEU A 469 8.75 -16.48 20.70
N HIS A 470 9.94 -16.27 21.27
CA HIS A 470 10.20 -16.53 22.69
C HIS A 470 9.70 -15.41 23.60
N GLU A 471 9.95 -14.16 23.23
CA GLU A 471 9.73 -13.00 24.09
C GLU A 471 8.35 -12.36 23.90
N TYR A 472 7.68 -12.60 22.77
CA TYR A 472 6.42 -11.98 22.42
C TYR A 472 5.35 -13.00 22.02
N ASP A 473 4.11 -12.71 22.39
CA ASP A 473 2.92 -13.21 21.72
C ASP A 473 2.62 -12.31 20.51
N MET A 474 2.16 -12.92 19.41
CA MET A 474 1.96 -12.25 18.14
C MET A 474 0.60 -12.64 17.56
N GLU A 475 -0.14 -11.66 17.07
CA GLU A 475 -1.43 -11.87 16.39
C GLU A 475 -1.53 -10.97 15.14
N TRP A 476 -2.45 -11.32 14.24
CA TRP A 476 -2.80 -10.43 13.15
C TRP A 476 -3.49 -9.18 13.72
N ASP A 477 -3.11 -8.00 13.22
CA ASP A 477 -3.81 -6.76 13.52
C ASP A 477 -5.10 -6.71 12.68
N GLY A 478 -6.19 -7.31 13.18
CA GLY A 478 -7.47 -7.42 12.47
C GLY A 478 -8.08 -8.84 12.48
N PRO A 479 -9.24 -9.07 11.84
CA PRO A 479 -9.90 -10.37 11.75
C PRO A 479 -9.25 -11.27 10.68
N VAL A 480 -8.06 -10.94 10.19
CA VAL A 480 -7.44 -11.70 9.10
C VAL A 480 -6.90 -13.02 9.65
N THR A 481 -7.41 -14.13 9.13
CA THR A 481 -7.04 -15.49 9.52
C THR A 481 -6.03 -16.14 8.56
N SER A 482 -5.65 -15.44 7.49
CA SER A 482 -4.97 -16.03 6.33
C SER A 482 -3.82 -15.17 5.83
N ARG A 483 -2.79 -15.85 5.30
CA ARG A 483 -1.52 -15.26 4.90
C ARG A 483 -1.73 -14.34 3.69
N PRO A 484 -1.12 -13.12 3.66
CA PRO A 484 -1.20 -12.27 2.48
C PRO A 484 -0.59 -12.97 1.26
N ALA A 485 -1.26 -12.85 0.11
CA ALA A 485 -0.73 -13.38 -1.14
C ALA A 485 0.62 -12.75 -1.45
N ASN A 486 1.58 -13.50 -1.98
CA ASN A 486 2.83 -12.91 -2.43
C ASN A 486 2.62 -12.13 -3.75
N MET A 487 3.31 -11.01 -3.90
CA MET A 487 3.48 -10.32 -5.17
C MET A 487 4.90 -10.56 -5.70
N CYS A 488 4.98 -10.90 -6.99
CA CYS A 488 6.26 -10.98 -7.69
C CYS A 488 6.53 -9.66 -8.41
N ILE A 489 7.70 -9.03 -8.21
CA ILE A 489 8.15 -7.89 -9.02
C ILE A 489 9.51 -8.24 -9.63
N GLU A 490 9.57 -8.24 -10.96
CA GLU A 490 10.64 -8.80 -11.77
C GLU A 490 10.88 -10.27 -11.45
N VAL A 491 11.77 -10.56 -10.50
CA VAL A 491 11.99 -11.92 -9.98
C VAL A 491 11.97 -11.98 -8.45
N GLN A 492 11.80 -10.84 -7.80
CA GLN A 492 11.66 -10.78 -6.36
C GLN A 492 10.24 -11.16 -5.99
N ASN A 493 10.10 -11.89 -4.89
CA ASN A 493 8.85 -12.44 -4.42
C ASN A 493 8.73 -12.12 -2.94
N GLY A 494 7.82 -11.22 -2.60
CA GLY A 494 7.54 -10.80 -1.24
C GLY A 494 6.05 -10.91 -0.95
N PRO A 495 5.63 -10.84 0.31
CA PRO A 495 4.21 -10.66 0.61
C PRO A 495 3.73 -9.39 -0.10
N ASN A 496 2.57 -9.46 -0.73
CA ASN A 496 1.93 -8.28 -1.27
C ASN A 496 1.52 -7.43 -0.07
N MET A 497 2.13 -6.26 0.05
CA MET A 497 1.85 -5.31 1.12
C MET A 497 0.45 -4.68 0.96
N ASP A 498 -0.14 -4.86 -0.22
CA ASP A 498 -1.51 -4.46 -0.55
C ASP A 498 -2.46 -5.68 -0.59
N ALA A 499 -1.98 -6.89 -0.23
CA ALA A 499 -2.85 -8.07 -0.18
C ALA A 499 -3.84 -7.95 0.97
N LYS A 500 -5.08 -8.18 0.58
CA LYS A 500 -6.30 -8.21 1.35
C LYS A 500 -6.65 -9.69 1.62
N GLY A 501 -7.05 -10.04 2.85
CA GLY A 501 -7.25 -11.45 3.24
C GLY A 501 -8.41 -12.10 2.46
N PRO A 502 -8.35 -13.40 2.11
CA PRO A 502 -9.41 -14.10 1.37
C PRO A 502 -10.77 -14.12 2.07
N GLU A 503 -10.82 -13.97 3.40
CA GLU A 503 -12.08 -13.90 4.19
C GLU A 503 -12.44 -12.46 4.62
N HIS A 504 -11.45 -11.54 4.63
CA HIS A 504 -11.60 -10.16 5.10
C HIS A 504 -10.74 -9.18 4.28
N PRO A 505 -11.20 -8.77 3.09
CA PRO A 505 -10.41 -7.98 2.17
C PRO A 505 -10.35 -6.47 2.50
N ALA A 506 -10.85 -6.05 3.66
CA ALA A 506 -10.93 -4.65 4.08
C ALA A 506 -9.72 -4.16 4.90
N GLU A 507 -8.91 -5.08 5.43
CA GLU A 507 -7.85 -4.77 6.38
C GLU A 507 -6.49 -5.19 5.81
N SER A 508 -5.47 -4.34 6.00
CA SER A 508 -4.11 -4.66 5.54
C SER A 508 -3.60 -5.85 6.34
N VAL A 509 -3.31 -6.97 5.68
CA VAL A 509 -2.84 -8.22 6.32
C VAL A 509 -1.36 -8.11 6.76
N VAL A 510 -0.87 -6.91 6.99
CA VAL A 510 0.56 -6.60 6.99
C VAL A 510 1.04 -6.15 8.37
N ALA A 511 0.10 -5.76 9.21
CA ALA A 511 0.33 -5.38 10.57
C ALA A 511 0.20 -6.61 11.50
N VAL A 512 1.15 -6.72 12.42
CA VAL A 512 1.18 -7.75 13.47
C VAL A 512 1.17 -7.01 14.79
N THR A 513 0.27 -7.39 15.69
CA THR A 513 0.27 -6.91 17.07
C THR A 513 1.15 -7.82 17.91
N MET A 514 1.93 -7.24 18.83
CA MET A 514 2.84 -7.98 19.68
C MET A 514 2.78 -7.51 21.14
N GLU A 515 2.76 -8.44 22.09
CA GLU A 515 2.86 -8.18 23.54
C GLU A 515 3.93 -9.09 24.16
N LYS A 516 4.64 -8.66 25.20
CA LYS A 516 5.58 -9.54 25.91
C LYS A 516 4.86 -10.70 26.59
N THR A 517 5.41 -11.92 26.48
CA THR A 517 4.84 -13.10 27.13
C THR A 517 4.73 -12.93 28.65
N GLU A 518 3.71 -13.53 29.26
CA GLU A 518 3.42 -13.40 30.71
C GLU A 518 4.63 -13.79 31.59
N GLN A 519 5.35 -14.86 31.21
CA GLN A 519 6.58 -15.29 31.90
C GLN A 519 7.67 -14.20 31.85
N GLN A 520 7.82 -13.52 30.72
CA GLN A 520 8.82 -12.47 30.55
C GLN A 520 8.39 -11.15 31.21
N HIS A 521 7.09 -10.86 31.27
CA HIS A 521 6.53 -9.76 32.05
C HIS A 521 6.85 -9.95 33.54
N GLN A 522 6.56 -11.12 34.11
CA GLN A 522 6.87 -11.45 35.51
C GLN A 522 8.37 -11.39 35.82
N ARG A 523 9.23 -11.87 34.91
CA ARG A 523 10.70 -11.79 35.04
C ARG A 523 11.21 -10.34 35.02
N ASN A 524 10.65 -9.49 34.17
CA ASN A 524 11.02 -8.07 34.10
C ASN A 524 10.57 -7.30 35.36
N VAL A 525 9.41 -7.63 35.92
CA VAL A 525 8.95 -7.08 37.21
C VAL A 525 9.89 -7.48 38.35
N GLN A 526 10.30 -8.75 38.42
CA GLN A 526 11.29 -9.22 39.42
C GLN A 526 12.67 -8.57 39.27
N LEU A 527 13.15 -8.36 38.03
CA LEU A 527 14.42 -7.67 37.76
C LEU A 527 14.35 -6.18 38.11
N ALA A 528 13.22 -5.53 37.84
CA ALA A 528 12.98 -4.13 38.20
C ALA A 528 12.90 -3.93 39.72
N ASP A 529 12.27 -4.87 40.45
CA ASP A 529 12.25 -4.88 41.92
C ASP A 529 13.62 -5.21 42.52
N GLY A 530 14.41 -6.09 41.87
CA GLY A 530 15.79 -6.38 42.27
C GLY A 530 16.74 -5.18 42.11
N GLN A 531 16.51 -4.32 41.10
CA GLN A 531 17.26 -3.07 40.93
C GLN A 531 16.79 -1.96 41.89
N ARG A 532 15.51 -1.93 42.25
CA ARG A 532 14.97 -1.01 43.29
C ARG A 532 15.37 -1.44 44.71
N GLY A 533 15.56 -2.74 44.96
CA GLY A 533 15.95 -3.32 46.25
C GLY A 533 17.36 -2.99 46.74
N ARG A 534 18.24 -2.43 45.89
CA ARG A 534 19.56 -1.94 46.31
C ARG A 534 19.57 -0.48 46.78
N ALA A 535 18.48 0.26 46.60
CA ALA A 535 18.44 1.71 46.86
C ALA A 535 17.67 2.16 48.11
N ARG A 536 16.96 1.27 48.82
CA ARG A 536 16.24 1.66 50.05
C ARG A 536 16.33 0.60 51.12
N GLY A 537 17.33 0.75 51.97
CA GLY A 537 17.24 0.27 53.34
C GLY A 537 16.19 1.07 54.12
N ARG A 538 15.41 0.32 54.90
CA ARG A 538 14.55 0.73 56.04
C ARG A 538 13.14 1.25 55.72
N ALA A 539 12.21 0.62 56.45
CA ALA A 539 10.78 0.91 56.67
C ALA A 539 9.87 0.56 55.48
N THR A 540 8.80 -0.22 55.61
CA THR A 540 7.97 -0.52 56.79
C THR A 540 7.17 -1.80 56.53
N THR A 541 7.10 -2.64 57.56
CA THR A 541 6.21 -3.79 57.71
C THR A 541 4.75 -3.33 57.84
N VAL A 542 3.81 -4.25 57.60
CA VAL A 542 2.38 -4.26 57.98
C VAL A 542 1.40 -3.78 56.89
N LEU A 543 0.99 -4.72 56.00
CA LEU A 543 -0.43 -5.04 55.74
C LEU A 543 -0.55 -6.24 54.77
N ALA A 544 -0.17 -7.43 55.22
CA ALA A 544 -0.36 -8.69 54.48
C ALA A 544 -0.92 -9.75 55.43
N ALA A 545 -2.23 -9.70 55.72
CA ALA A 545 -2.85 -10.70 56.60
C ALA A 545 -4.39 -10.90 56.45
N LEU A 546 -5.07 -10.41 55.41
CA LEU A 546 -6.55 -10.50 55.37
C LEU A 546 -7.21 -10.87 54.03
N LEU A 547 -6.49 -11.48 53.08
CA LEU A 547 -7.10 -11.87 51.79
C LEU A 547 -6.74 -13.28 51.33
N LEU A 548 -6.79 -14.24 52.26
CA LEU A 548 -6.84 -15.66 51.94
C LEU A 548 -7.81 -16.35 52.91
N THR A 549 -9.06 -16.52 52.47
CA THR A 549 -9.99 -17.64 52.72
C THR A 549 -11.46 -17.16 52.75
N GLY A 550 -12.05 -17.10 51.56
CA GLY A 550 -13.49 -16.94 51.35
C GLY A 550 -13.86 -17.62 50.03
N LEU A 551 -13.56 -18.92 49.94
CA LEU A 551 -13.88 -19.79 48.81
C LEU A 551 -15.37 -20.12 48.82
N ALA A 552 -15.95 -20.11 47.62
CA ALA A 552 -17.06 -20.94 47.17
C ALA A 552 -18.43 -20.77 47.83
N THR A 553 -19.32 -20.02 47.17
CA THR A 553 -20.69 -20.45 46.80
C THR A 553 -21.42 -19.36 46.00
N VAL A 554 -21.09 -19.19 44.71
CA VAL A 554 -22.07 -18.86 43.66
C VAL A 554 -21.55 -19.48 42.36
N GLY A 555 -21.76 -20.79 42.22
CA GLY A 555 -21.71 -21.44 40.92
C GLY A 555 -22.91 -20.98 40.11
N GLY A 556 -22.66 -20.47 38.90
CA GLY A 556 -23.71 -20.16 37.94
C GLY A 556 -23.72 -18.71 37.44
N THR A 557 -22.62 -18.20 36.86
CA THR A 557 -22.59 -17.13 35.83
C THR A 557 -21.15 -16.91 35.33
N TRP A 558 -20.46 -17.98 34.89
CA TRP A 558 -19.14 -17.86 34.24
C TRP A 558 -19.26 -18.27 32.78
N THR A 559 -20.03 -17.48 32.03
CA THR A 559 -20.12 -17.51 30.57
C THR A 559 -20.83 -16.24 30.13
N ARG A 560 -20.22 -15.06 30.31
CA ARG A 560 -20.48 -13.84 29.53
C ARG A 560 -19.68 -12.60 29.97
N PHE A 561 -19.06 -11.97 28.98
CA PHE A 561 -18.61 -10.57 28.88
C PHE A 561 -17.32 -10.10 29.58
N SER A 562 -16.21 -10.15 28.84
CA SER A 562 -15.40 -8.94 28.59
C SER A 562 -15.09 -8.80 27.08
N GLN A 563 -16.09 -8.45 26.27
CA GLN A 563 -15.83 -7.85 24.97
C GLN A 563 -15.23 -6.46 25.21
N ARG A 564 -13.92 -6.26 25.05
CA ARG A 564 -13.33 -4.92 25.02
C ARG A 564 -13.77 -4.25 23.70
N HIS A 565 -14.40 -3.09 23.81
CA HIS A 565 -15.11 -2.41 22.73
C HIS A 565 -14.14 -1.64 21.83
N ASP A 566 -14.11 -1.96 20.54
CA ASP A 566 -13.49 -1.13 19.49
C ASP A 566 -14.36 0.14 19.29
N PRO A 567 -13.85 1.35 19.60
CA PRO A 567 -14.63 2.59 19.50
C PRO A 567 -15.08 2.93 18.08
N VAL A 568 -14.31 2.53 17.05
CA VAL A 568 -14.69 2.73 15.65
C VAL A 568 -15.86 1.81 15.32
N LYS A 569 -15.79 0.52 15.70
CA LYS A 569 -16.94 -0.39 15.59
C LYS A 569 -18.14 0.08 16.42
N GLN A 570 -17.91 0.70 17.57
CA GLN A 570 -19.00 1.27 18.38
C GLN A 570 -19.73 2.40 17.66
N VAL A 571 -19.03 3.22 16.86
CA VAL A 571 -19.66 4.22 15.99
C VAL A 571 -20.37 3.51 14.84
N LEU A 572 -19.66 2.71 14.05
CA LEU A 572 -20.17 2.12 12.80
C LEU A 572 -21.30 1.09 13.01
N ASN A 573 -21.41 0.49 14.20
CA ASN A 573 -22.54 -0.37 14.57
C ASN A 573 -23.74 0.41 15.13
N ALA A 574 -23.55 1.66 15.55
CA ALA A 574 -24.61 2.46 16.17
C ALA A 574 -25.32 3.38 15.16
N VAL A 575 -24.63 3.81 14.11
CA VAL A 575 -25.16 4.71 13.09
C VAL A 575 -24.77 4.23 11.70
N PRO A 576 -25.64 4.33 10.69
CA PRO A 576 -25.22 4.12 9.31
C PRO A 576 -24.20 5.18 8.93
N LEU A 577 -23.00 4.77 8.50
CA LEU A 577 -22.05 5.65 7.84
C LEU A 577 -22.66 6.09 6.50
N ILE A 578 -22.75 7.41 6.29
CA ILE A 578 -23.36 8.02 5.11
C ILE A 578 -22.39 9.02 4.51
N ASP A 579 -22.18 8.87 3.21
CA ASP A 579 -21.54 9.88 2.38
C ASP A 579 -22.60 10.65 1.57
N GLY A 580 -22.48 11.97 1.59
CA GLY A 580 -23.42 12.90 1.00
C GLY A 580 -23.30 13.13 -0.50
N HIS A 581 -22.19 12.72 -1.14
CA HIS A 581 -21.95 12.99 -2.55
C HIS A 581 -20.89 12.06 -3.16
N ASN A 582 -21.30 11.29 -4.18
CA ASN A 582 -20.43 10.37 -4.90
C ASN A 582 -20.82 10.27 -6.38
N ASP A 583 -19.82 10.45 -7.25
CA ASP A 583 -19.95 10.59 -8.71
C ASP A 583 -19.72 9.29 -9.49
N PHE A 584 -19.76 8.14 -8.81
CA PHE A 584 -19.70 6.84 -9.47
C PHE A 584 -20.65 6.71 -10.68
N PRO A 585 -21.91 7.23 -10.67
CA PRO A 585 -22.78 7.17 -11.85
C PRO A 585 -22.24 7.90 -13.09
N ILE A 586 -21.56 9.04 -12.96
CA ILE A 586 -20.97 9.72 -14.13
C ILE A 586 -19.73 8.97 -14.63
N TYR A 587 -18.96 8.33 -13.74
CA TYR A 587 -17.87 7.43 -14.14
C TYR A 587 -18.38 6.19 -14.89
N ILE A 588 -19.50 5.61 -14.45
CA ILE A 588 -20.17 4.53 -15.17
C ILE A 588 -20.56 4.99 -16.58
N ARG A 589 -21.11 6.20 -16.70
CA ARG A 589 -21.43 6.79 -18.00
C ARG A 589 -20.19 6.97 -18.87
N ALA A 590 -19.11 7.51 -18.33
CA ALA A 590 -17.90 7.84 -19.08
C ALA A 590 -17.15 6.59 -19.56
N PHE A 591 -16.98 5.58 -18.71
CA PHE A 591 -16.13 4.42 -18.99
C PHE A 591 -16.89 3.19 -19.47
N TYR A 592 -18.19 3.10 -19.17
CA TYR A 592 -19.01 1.94 -19.47
C TYR A 592 -20.26 2.29 -20.29
N TYR A 593 -20.45 3.56 -20.66
CA TYR A 593 -21.58 4.03 -21.49
C TYR A 593 -22.94 3.59 -20.92
N ASN A 594 -23.09 3.59 -19.59
CA ASN A 594 -24.26 3.11 -18.85
C ASN A 594 -24.57 1.60 -18.98
N HIS A 595 -23.69 0.81 -19.61
CA HIS A 595 -23.83 -0.63 -19.77
C HIS A 595 -23.27 -1.41 -18.57
N ILE A 596 -24.12 -1.66 -17.58
CA ILE A 596 -23.77 -2.36 -16.34
C ILE A 596 -23.96 -3.88 -16.38
N TYR A 597 -24.56 -4.42 -17.45
CA TYR A 597 -24.84 -5.86 -17.60
C TYR A 597 -23.77 -6.61 -18.42
N GLY A 598 -22.72 -5.90 -18.85
CA GLY A 598 -21.65 -6.44 -19.68
C GLY A 598 -20.53 -7.10 -18.85
N LYS A 599 -19.71 -7.93 -19.49
CA LYS A 599 -18.58 -8.63 -18.83
C LYS A 599 -17.50 -7.70 -18.27
N ASN A 600 -17.46 -6.44 -18.71
CA ASN A 600 -16.53 -5.41 -18.27
C ASN A 600 -17.00 -4.68 -16.99
N PHE A 601 -18.23 -4.89 -16.54
CA PHE A 601 -18.77 -4.32 -15.32
C PHE A 601 -19.12 -5.47 -14.36
N SER A 602 -18.34 -5.63 -13.29
CA SER A 602 -18.47 -6.76 -12.35
C SER A 602 -18.41 -6.27 -10.92
N GLU A 603 -19.24 -6.87 -10.07
CA GLU A 603 -19.28 -6.62 -8.63
C GLU A 603 -18.06 -7.18 -7.87
N THR A 604 -17.24 -8.02 -8.51
CA THR A 604 -16.08 -8.66 -7.89
C THR A 604 -14.74 -8.16 -8.42
N ALA A 605 -14.75 -7.21 -9.36
CA ALA A 605 -13.54 -6.68 -9.98
C ALA A 605 -13.37 -5.21 -9.63
N ASP A 606 -12.12 -4.75 -9.64
CA ASP A 606 -11.82 -3.34 -9.48
C ASP A 606 -12.36 -2.57 -10.71
N LEU A 607 -13.21 -1.58 -10.45
CA LEU A 607 -13.75 -0.69 -11.49
C LEU A 607 -12.87 0.57 -11.62
N VAL A 608 -13.00 1.26 -12.76
CA VAL A 608 -12.27 2.51 -12.99
C VAL A 608 -12.75 3.56 -12.00
N GLY A 609 -11.81 4.19 -11.30
CA GLY A 609 -12.07 5.28 -10.37
C GLY A 609 -11.80 4.92 -8.91
N GLN A 610 -12.37 5.73 -8.02
CA GLN A 610 -12.29 5.68 -6.57
C GLN A 610 -13.41 4.82 -5.98
N VAL A 611 -14.34 4.33 -6.79
CA VAL A 611 -15.51 3.57 -6.36
C VAL A 611 -15.62 2.23 -7.10
N ASP A 612 -15.77 1.16 -6.33
CA ASP A 612 -16.25 -0.14 -6.80
C ASP A 612 -16.90 -0.91 -5.66
N PHE A 613 -17.62 -1.98 -5.97
CA PHE A 613 -18.35 -2.77 -4.98
C PHE A 613 -17.45 -3.34 -3.88
N PRO A 614 -16.26 -3.93 -4.17
CA PRO A 614 -15.35 -4.39 -3.12
C PRO A 614 -14.92 -3.27 -2.15
N ARG A 615 -14.58 -2.07 -2.66
CA ARG A 615 -14.19 -0.93 -1.83
C ARG A 615 -15.37 -0.32 -1.08
N LEU A 616 -16.57 -0.31 -1.66
CA LEU A 616 -17.80 0.11 -0.97
C LEU A 616 -18.10 -0.76 0.26
N GLN A 617 -17.92 -2.09 0.14
CA GLN A 617 -18.04 -3.00 1.27
C GLN A 617 -16.97 -2.73 2.34
N GLN A 618 -15.71 -2.54 1.92
CA GLN A 618 -14.59 -2.22 2.80
C GLN A 618 -14.84 -0.92 3.60
N GLY A 619 -15.44 0.09 2.97
CA GLY A 619 -15.69 1.39 3.60
C GLY A 619 -16.66 1.36 4.77
N GLY A 620 -17.43 0.27 4.92
CA GLY A 620 -18.44 0.18 5.95
C GLY A 620 -19.62 1.14 5.75
N LEU A 621 -19.76 1.73 4.55
CA LEU A 621 -20.89 2.56 4.17
C LEU A 621 -22.19 1.79 4.37
N ARG A 622 -23.22 2.52 4.80
CA ARG A 622 -24.58 1.98 5.00
C ARG A 622 -25.64 2.88 4.38
N GLY A 623 -25.28 4.09 3.99
CA GLY A 623 -26.02 4.87 3.01
C GLY A 623 -25.09 5.66 2.10
N GLN A 624 -25.54 5.93 0.88
CA GLN A 624 -24.81 6.75 -0.08
C GLN A 624 -25.82 7.58 -0.87
N PHE A 625 -25.54 8.87 -1.01
CA PHE A 625 -26.18 9.66 -2.05
C PHE A 625 -25.37 9.56 -3.33
N TRP A 626 -25.97 8.98 -4.36
CA TRP A 626 -25.39 8.88 -5.70
C TRP A 626 -25.72 10.14 -6.49
N SER A 627 -24.69 10.80 -7.03
CA SER A 627 -24.85 12.00 -7.85
C SER A 627 -25.36 11.63 -9.24
N ALA A 628 -26.57 12.10 -9.56
CA ALA A 628 -27.08 12.19 -10.91
C ALA A 628 -26.58 13.51 -11.53
N TYR A 629 -25.26 13.60 -11.72
CA TYR A 629 -24.60 14.74 -12.34
C TYR A 629 -24.64 14.68 -13.87
N VAL A 630 -24.79 15.85 -14.50
CA VAL A 630 -24.56 16.08 -15.94
C VAL A 630 -23.88 17.43 -16.13
N GLU A 631 -23.03 17.52 -17.17
CA GLU A 631 -22.25 18.72 -17.46
C GLU A 631 -23.12 19.97 -17.66
N CYS A 632 -22.58 21.13 -17.25
CA CYS A 632 -23.15 22.42 -17.60
C CYS A 632 -23.19 22.60 -19.13
N PRO A 633 -24.22 23.28 -19.69
CA PRO A 633 -24.28 23.54 -21.12
C PRO A 633 -23.04 24.29 -21.62
N ARG A 634 -22.39 23.76 -22.66
CA ARG A 634 -21.12 24.29 -23.19
C ARG A 634 -21.28 25.59 -23.99
N ASP A 635 -22.46 25.85 -24.53
CA ASP A 635 -22.67 26.85 -25.58
C ASP A 635 -23.18 28.22 -25.08
N GLY A 636 -23.31 28.41 -23.75
CA GLY A 636 -23.69 29.71 -23.18
C GLY A 636 -25.06 30.23 -23.62
N GLY A 637 -26.01 29.32 -23.92
CA GLY A 637 -27.38 29.68 -24.29
C GLY A 637 -28.07 30.54 -23.22
N GLU A 638 -29.17 31.20 -23.60
CA GLU A 638 -29.92 32.04 -22.67
C GLU A 638 -30.41 31.20 -21.49
N VAL A 639 -30.05 31.61 -20.26
CA VAL A 639 -30.40 30.88 -19.03
C VAL A 639 -31.90 30.75 -18.82
N ASP A 640 -32.69 31.61 -19.46
CA ASP A 640 -34.15 31.60 -19.41
C ASP A 640 -34.79 30.70 -20.46
N ASP A 641 -34.05 30.29 -21.50
CA ASP A 641 -34.56 29.38 -22.52
C ASP A 641 -34.43 27.93 -22.05
N ALA A 642 -35.58 27.26 -21.88
CA ALA A 642 -35.63 25.85 -21.50
C ALA A 642 -34.98 24.95 -22.57
N ALA A 643 -34.99 25.36 -23.85
CA ALA A 643 -34.38 24.59 -24.93
C ALA A 643 -32.86 24.43 -24.76
N THR A 644 -32.21 25.39 -24.09
CA THR A 644 -30.79 25.30 -23.69
C THR A 644 -30.50 24.04 -22.86
N TYR A 645 -31.49 23.54 -22.13
CA TYR A 645 -31.33 22.54 -21.07
C TYR A 645 -32.05 21.21 -21.36
N TYR A 646 -32.73 21.04 -22.50
CA TYR A 646 -33.46 19.81 -22.79
C TYR A 646 -32.56 18.56 -22.85
N GLU A 647 -31.34 18.70 -23.39
CA GLU A 647 -30.39 17.59 -23.36
C GLU A 647 -29.91 17.29 -21.94
N ALA A 648 -29.70 18.32 -21.10
CA ALA A 648 -29.36 18.12 -19.70
C ALA A 648 -30.48 17.35 -18.96
N LEU A 649 -31.75 17.73 -19.16
CA LEU A 649 -32.90 17.00 -18.60
C LEU A 649 -32.94 15.54 -19.07
N HIS A 650 -32.77 15.30 -20.38
CA HIS A 650 -32.73 13.95 -20.95
C HIS A 650 -31.60 13.10 -20.32
N GLN A 651 -30.39 13.65 -20.22
CA GLN A 651 -29.25 12.95 -19.61
C GLN A 651 -29.46 12.72 -18.11
N THR A 652 -30.09 13.66 -17.41
CA THR A 652 -30.41 13.52 -15.98
C THR A 652 -31.34 12.33 -15.76
N LEU A 653 -32.39 12.18 -16.58
CA LEU A 653 -33.28 11.03 -16.53
C LEU A 653 -32.52 9.71 -16.77
N GLN A 654 -31.54 9.70 -17.70
CA GLN A 654 -30.68 8.53 -17.91
C GLN A 654 -29.78 8.22 -16.71
N GLN A 655 -29.26 9.23 -16.01
CA GLN A 655 -28.45 9.04 -14.80
C GLN A 655 -29.31 8.52 -13.64
N ILE A 656 -30.52 9.07 -13.44
CA ILE A 656 -31.47 8.58 -12.44
C ILE A 656 -31.85 7.11 -12.74
N ASP A 657 -32.18 6.80 -13.99
CA ASP A 657 -32.44 5.42 -14.44
C ASP A 657 -31.23 4.50 -14.23
N LEU A 658 -30.02 4.97 -14.54
CA LEU A 658 -28.80 4.22 -14.31
C LEU A 658 -28.63 3.84 -12.84
N ILE A 659 -28.85 4.79 -11.92
CA ILE A 659 -28.75 4.52 -10.49
C ILE A 659 -29.79 3.49 -10.06
N HIS A 660 -31.03 3.59 -10.55
CA HIS A 660 -32.06 2.58 -10.30
C HIS A 660 -31.67 1.19 -10.81
N ARG A 661 -31.20 1.10 -12.05
CA ARG A 661 -30.76 -0.16 -12.66
C ARG A 661 -29.55 -0.73 -11.94
N LEU A 662 -28.62 0.11 -11.48
CA LEU A 662 -27.45 -0.30 -10.71
C LEU A 662 -27.86 -0.93 -9.40
N VAL A 663 -28.78 -0.29 -8.66
CA VAL A 663 -29.31 -0.82 -7.40
C VAL A 663 -30.05 -2.14 -7.63
N ASP A 664 -30.90 -2.21 -8.66
CA ASP A 664 -31.67 -3.43 -8.97
C ASP A 664 -30.79 -4.59 -9.44
N ALA A 665 -29.69 -4.31 -10.14
CA ALA A 665 -28.77 -5.31 -10.65
C ALA A 665 -27.89 -5.92 -9.54
N HIS A 666 -27.68 -5.18 -8.45
CA HIS A 666 -26.76 -5.58 -7.36
C HIS A 666 -27.44 -5.56 -5.98
N PRO A 667 -28.55 -6.30 -5.77
CA PRO A 667 -29.34 -6.25 -4.54
C PRO A 667 -28.60 -6.81 -3.31
N SER A 668 -27.50 -7.54 -3.51
CA SER A 668 -26.60 -8.00 -2.45
C SER A 668 -25.72 -6.89 -1.89
N GLN A 669 -25.50 -5.83 -2.67
CA GLN A 669 -24.59 -4.72 -2.38
C GLN A 669 -25.32 -3.41 -2.13
N LEU A 670 -26.42 -3.16 -2.85
CA LEU A 670 -27.15 -1.91 -2.86
C LEU A 670 -28.63 -2.18 -2.62
N GLN A 671 -29.31 -1.25 -1.98
CA GLN A 671 -30.75 -1.30 -1.79
C GLN A 671 -31.35 0.10 -1.91
N ARG A 672 -32.56 0.21 -2.46
CA ARG A 672 -33.22 1.51 -2.63
C ARG A 672 -33.59 2.09 -1.27
N ALA A 673 -33.31 3.37 -1.05
CA ALA A 673 -33.81 4.11 0.09
C ALA A 673 -34.43 5.42 -0.36
N SER A 674 -35.55 5.77 0.24
CA SER A 674 -36.39 6.88 -0.19
C SER A 674 -36.77 7.80 0.97
N SER A 675 -36.29 7.55 2.17
CA SER A 675 -36.48 8.41 3.33
C SER A 675 -35.42 8.18 4.41
N ALA A 676 -35.32 9.08 5.38
CA ALA A 676 -34.49 8.86 6.56
C ALA A 676 -34.95 7.61 7.35
N ALA A 677 -36.26 7.36 7.39
CA ALA A 677 -36.84 6.18 8.03
C ALA A 677 -36.43 4.87 7.33
N ASP A 678 -36.39 4.86 6.00
CA ASP A 678 -35.96 3.70 5.20
C ASP A 678 -34.51 3.33 5.55
N VAL A 679 -33.60 4.30 5.55
CA VAL A 679 -32.17 4.07 5.86
C VAL A 679 -32.02 3.51 7.27
N TRP A 680 -32.73 4.06 8.25
CA TRP A 680 -32.70 3.55 9.63
C TRP A 680 -33.30 2.15 9.75
N ALA A 681 -34.40 1.86 9.06
CA ALA A 681 -35.01 0.54 9.06
C ALA A 681 -34.05 -0.50 8.43
N GLN A 682 -33.49 -0.18 7.27
CA GLN A 682 -32.54 -1.01 6.56
C GLN A 682 -31.27 -1.29 7.39
N PHE A 683 -30.74 -0.27 8.06
CA PHE A 683 -29.60 -0.42 8.97
C PHE A 683 -29.91 -1.34 10.16
N ARG A 684 -31.10 -1.23 10.76
CA ARG A 684 -31.50 -2.02 11.95
C ARG A 684 -31.86 -3.48 11.66
N HIS A 685 -32.38 -3.79 10.46
CA HIS A 685 -32.85 -5.13 10.11
C HIS A 685 -31.73 -6.14 9.72
N GLY A 686 -30.45 -5.72 9.74
CA GLY A 686 -29.32 -6.53 10.19
C GLY A 686 -28.89 -7.79 9.42
N GLN A 687 -29.56 -8.20 8.34
CA GLN A 687 -29.12 -9.36 7.51
C GLN A 687 -28.61 -9.01 6.11
N ALA A 688 -28.82 -7.79 5.62
CA ALA A 688 -28.23 -7.33 4.36
C ALA A 688 -27.14 -6.29 4.66
N GLN A 689 -25.90 -6.53 4.24
CA GLN A 689 -24.81 -5.55 4.27
C GLN A 689 -24.97 -4.45 3.20
N ALA A 690 -26.13 -4.38 2.54
CA ALA A 690 -26.37 -3.53 1.39
C ALA A 690 -26.47 -2.04 1.75
N ILE A 691 -25.93 -1.20 0.88
CA ILE A 691 -25.88 0.25 1.05
C ILE A 691 -27.22 0.86 0.63
N SER A 692 -27.83 1.59 1.57
CA SER A 692 -29.04 2.39 1.34
C SER A 692 -28.73 3.49 0.31
N SER A 693 -29.26 3.33 -0.89
CA SER A 693 -28.91 4.16 -2.05
C SER A 693 -29.98 5.23 -2.26
N LEU A 694 -29.57 6.49 -2.08
CA LEU A 694 -30.37 7.68 -2.33
C LEU A 694 -29.82 8.41 -3.57
N ILE A 695 -30.61 9.30 -4.16
CA ILE A 695 -30.25 10.03 -5.38
C ILE A 695 -30.22 11.53 -5.10
N GLY A 696 -29.18 12.20 -5.58
CA GLY A 696 -29.08 13.65 -5.59
C GLY A 696 -28.85 14.18 -7.00
N VAL A 697 -29.49 15.29 -7.35
CA VAL A 697 -29.28 15.94 -8.66
C VAL A 697 -28.40 17.15 -8.47
N GLU A 698 -27.25 17.16 -9.13
CA GLU A 698 -26.23 18.19 -8.93
C GLU A 698 -26.40 19.36 -9.93
N GLY A 699 -27.30 20.29 -9.61
CA GLY A 699 -27.49 21.54 -10.37
C GLY A 699 -28.90 21.69 -10.95
N LEU A 700 -29.53 22.85 -10.71
CA LEU A 700 -30.88 23.14 -11.25
C LEU A 700 -30.92 23.37 -12.77
N HIS A 701 -29.78 23.43 -13.48
CA HIS A 701 -29.80 23.38 -14.94
C HIS A 701 -30.42 22.08 -15.46
N GLN A 702 -30.39 21.02 -14.65
CA GLN A 702 -30.92 19.70 -14.97
C GLN A 702 -32.46 19.61 -14.99
N VAL A 703 -33.17 20.59 -14.39
CA VAL A 703 -34.64 20.63 -14.44
C VAL A 703 -35.18 21.38 -15.65
N ALA A 704 -34.31 21.86 -16.55
CA ALA A 704 -34.66 22.62 -17.75
C ALA A 704 -35.68 23.75 -17.50
N ASN A 705 -35.44 24.54 -16.45
CA ASN A 705 -36.29 25.65 -16.02
C ASN A 705 -37.75 25.27 -15.67
N SER A 706 -38.01 24.00 -15.34
CA SER A 706 -39.36 23.49 -15.04
C SER A 706 -39.51 23.00 -13.59
N ALA A 707 -40.49 23.54 -12.89
CA ALA A 707 -40.96 23.03 -11.59
C ALA A 707 -41.59 21.64 -11.73
N SER A 708 -42.21 21.32 -12.88
CA SER A 708 -42.72 19.97 -13.14
C SER A 708 -41.61 18.94 -13.19
N ALA A 709 -40.47 19.25 -13.84
CA ALA A 709 -39.30 18.36 -13.84
C ALA A 709 -38.78 18.11 -12.42
N LEU A 710 -38.71 19.15 -11.57
CA LEU A 710 -38.32 19.03 -10.17
C LEU A 710 -39.22 18.07 -9.38
N ARG A 711 -40.55 18.15 -9.56
CA ARG A 711 -41.52 17.20 -8.97
C ARG A 711 -41.36 15.78 -9.48
N LEU A 712 -41.12 15.62 -10.78
CA LEU A 712 -40.90 14.31 -11.39
C LEU A 712 -39.61 13.67 -10.86
N PHE A 713 -38.53 14.43 -10.72
CA PHE A 713 -37.29 13.96 -10.10
C PHE A 713 -37.53 13.47 -8.66
N ARG A 714 -38.30 14.21 -7.86
CA ARG A 714 -38.71 13.77 -6.51
C ARG A 714 -39.47 12.44 -6.54
N THR A 715 -40.36 12.27 -7.51
CA THR A 715 -41.14 11.03 -7.73
C THR A 715 -40.23 9.87 -8.13
N LEU A 716 -39.21 10.14 -8.96
CA LEU A 716 -38.19 9.18 -9.37
C LEU A 716 -37.14 8.88 -8.28
N GLY A 717 -37.28 9.41 -7.06
CA GLY A 717 -36.43 9.04 -5.93
C GLY A 717 -35.35 10.04 -5.55
N VAL A 718 -35.26 11.21 -6.21
CA VAL A 718 -34.32 12.28 -5.84
C VAL A 718 -34.65 12.85 -4.46
N ARG A 719 -33.62 13.12 -3.64
CA ARG A 719 -33.74 13.60 -2.25
C ARG A 719 -32.98 14.88 -1.93
N TYR A 720 -32.03 15.28 -2.76
CA TYR A 720 -31.50 16.64 -2.77
C TYR A 720 -31.37 17.16 -4.19
N VAL A 721 -31.36 18.48 -4.32
CA VAL A 721 -30.93 19.14 -5.55
C VAL A 721 -29.94 20.24 -5.20
N THR A 722 -28.78 20.23 -5.84
CA THR A 722 -27.79 21.31 -5.75
C THR A 722 -28.27 22.47 -6.59
N LEU A 723 -28.26 23.70 -6.04
CA LEU A 723 -28.85 24.85 -6.74
C LEU A 723 -28.10 25.20 -8.02
N THR A 724 -26.78 25.04 -8.02
CA THR A 724 -25.91 25.24 -9.19
C THR A 724 -24.88 24.11 -9.28
N HIS A 725 -24.24 23.94 -10.43
CA HIS A 725 -22.91 23.31 -10.52
C HIS A 725 -21.91 24.44 -10.85
N SER A 726 -20.86 24.19 -11.64
CA SER A 726 -19.88 25.19 -12.09
C SER A 726 -20.40 26.14 -13.19
N CYS A 727 -21.68 26.51 -13.13
CA CYS A 727 -22.34 27.47 -14.01
C CYS A 727 -23.53 28.15 -13.33
N HIS A 728 -23.80 29.42 -13.68
CA HIS A 728 -25.07 30.08 -13.34
C HIS A 728 -26.24 29.39 -14.06
N ASN A 729 -27.43 29.54 -13.52
CA ASN A 729 -28.67 29.17 -14.19
C ASN A 729 -29.76 30.21 -13.89
N ARG A 730 -30.99 29.98 -14.37
CA ARG A 730 -32.15 30.86 -14.13
C ARG A 730 -32.41 31.15 -12.65
N PHE A 731 -32.04 30.23 -11.78
CA PHE A 731 -32.44 30.24 -10.37
C PHE A 731 -31.39 30.89 -9.47
N ALA A 732 -30.11 30.66 -9.74
CA ALA A 732 -29.06 30.95 -8.76
C ALA A 732 -27.69 31.24 -9.40
N ASP A 733 -26.89 31.99 -8.65
CA ASP A 733 -25.48 32.22 -8.97
C ASP A 733 -24.55 31.12 -8.41
N SER A 734 -23.65 30.64 -9.27
CA SER A 734 -22.57 29.71 -8.92
C SER A 734 -21.37 30.45 -8.31
N CYS A 735 -20.52 29.74 -7.56
CA CYS A 735 -19.21 30.24 -7.14
C CYS A 735 -18.21 30.35 -8.31
N SER A 736 -18.51 29.69 -9.43
CA SER A 736 -17.75 29.76 -10.68
C SER A 736 -18.71 29.71 -11.89
N PRO A 737 -18.69 30.71 -12.79
CA PRO A 737 -17.75 31.83 -12.84
C PRO A 737 -18.00 32.89 -11.74
N PRO A 738 -17.02 33.76 -11.43
CA PRO A 738 -17.10 34.69 -10.29
C PRO A 738 -17.99 35.91 -10.53
N THR A 739 -18.33 36.22 -11.78
CA THR A 739 -19.18 37.37 -12.12
C THR A 739 -20.64 37.02 -11.85
N PRO A 740 -21.34 37.70 -10.92
CA PRO A 740 -22.72 37.36 -10.58
C PRO A 740 -23.67 37.66 -11.75
N LEU A 741 -24.67 36.80 -11.94
CA LEU A 741 -25.76 37.01 -12.88
C LEU A 741 -26.98 37.62 -12.18
N HIS A 742 -27.33 37.14 -10.98
CA HIS A 742 -28.49 37.59 -10.20
C HIS A 742 -28.13 38.39 -8.95
N GLY A 743 -26.89 38.26 -8.48
CA GLY A 743 -26.46 38.73 -7.15
C GLY A 743 -26.88 37.78 -6.02
N GLY A 744 -27.03 36.48 -6.31
CA GLY A 744 -27.54 35.47 -5.37
C GLY A 744 -28.67 34.62 -5.96
N LEU A 745 -29.82 34.54 -5.27
CA LEU A 745 -31.03 33.91 -5.81
C LEU A 745 -31.85 34.89 -6.64
N SER A 746 -32.27 34.47 -7.83
CA SER A 746 -33.29 35.16 -8.60
C SER A 746 -34.68 35.02 -7.94
N ALA A 747 -35.68 35.76 -8.42
CA ALA A 747 -37.06 35.58 -7.96
C ALA A 747 -37.54 34.12 -8.17
N ALA A 748 -37.26 33.57 -9.35
CA ALA A 748 -37.56 32.17 -9.67
C ALA A 748 -36.76 31.20 -8.78
N GLY A 749 -35.53 31.55 -8.39
CA GLY A 749 -34.73 30.77 -7.44
C GLY A 749 -35.34 30.69 -6.06
N ARG A 750 -35.91 31.80 -5.55
CA ARG A 750 -36.61 31.81 -4.26
C ARG A 750 -37.85 30.92 -4.30
N ASP A 751 -38.58 30.92 -5.41
CA ASP A 751 -39.74 30.05 -5.60
C ASP A 751 -39.33 28.57 -5.72
N ALA A 752 -38.23 28.28 -6.42
CA ALA A 752 -37.68 26.94 -6.52
C ALA A 752 -37.26 26.39 -5.14
N VAL A 753 -36.59 27.18 -4.30
CA VAL A 753 -36.23 26.79 -2.92
C VAL A 753 -37.47 26.44 -2.09
N ARG A 754 -38.56 27.22 -2.21
CA ARG A 754 -39.83 26.93 -1.52
C ARG A 754 -40.49 25.65 -2.05
N GLU A 755 -40.49 25.44 -3.37
CA GLU A 755 -41.02 24.19 -3.97
C GLU A 755 -40.19 22.99 -3.52
N MET A 756 -38.86 23.12 -3.39
CA MET A 756 -38.02 22.07 -2.82
C MET A 756 -38.37 21.76 -1.36
N ASN A 757 -38.62 22.77 -0.52
CA ASN A 757 -39.11 22.56 0.85
C ASN A 757 -40.46 21.83 0.87
N ARG A 758 -41.41 22.25 0.02
CA ARG A 758 -42.73 21.61 -0.11
C ARG A 758 -42.63 20.15 -0.55
N LEU A 759 -41.68 19.83 -1.42
CA LEU A 759 -41.44 18.47 -1.94
C LEU A 759 -40.65 17.56 -0.98
N GLY A 760 -40.04 18.12 0.06
CA GLY A 760 -39.11 17.39 0.91
C GLY A 760 -37.81 17.04 0.17
N LEU A 761 -37.33 17.95 -0.66
CA LEU A 761 -35.99 17.91 -1.26
C LEU A 761 -35.05 18.76 -0.41
N MET A 762 -33.91 18.21 -0.02
CA MET A 762 -32.86 19.00 0.62
C MET A 762 -32.30 20.01 -0.38
N VAL A 763 -32.20 21.26 0.06
CA VAL A 763 -31.59 22.34 -0.71
C VAL A 763 -30.09 22.27 -0.51
N ASP A 764 -29.35 21.90 -1.55
CA ASP A 764 -27.89 21.80 -1.50
C ASP A 764 -27.21 23.06 -2.04
N LEU A 765 -26.33 23.63 -1.21
CA LEU A 765 -25.61 24.88 -1.43
C LEU A 765 -24.18 24.68 -1.92
N SER A 766 -23.76 23.43 -2.11
CA SER A 766 -22.52 23.14 -2.84
C SER A 766 -22.55 23.82 -4.23
N HIS A 767 -21.40 24.26 -4.72
CA HIS A 767 -21.17 25.04 -5.96
C HIS A 767 -21.75 26.46 -5.99
N THR A 768 -22.51 26.89 -4.99
CA THR A 768 -23.19 28.19 -5.06
C THR A 768 -22.32 29.35 -4.61
N SER A 769 -22.58 30.54 -5.13
CA SER A 769 -21.94 31.78 -4.67
C SER A 769 -22.29 32.07 -3.21
N ALA A 770 -21.44 32.79 -2.47
CA ALA A 770 -21.76 33.18 -1.09
C ALA A 770 -23.06 34.00 -0.97
N ALA A 771 -23.41 34.79 -1.99
CA ALA A 771 -24.67 35.52 -2.03
C ALA A 771 -25.88 34.56 -2.14
N THR A 772 -25.78 33.56 -3.00
CA THR A 772 -26.78 32.49 -3.14
C THR A 772 -26.94 31.73 -1.82
N GLN A 773 -25.83 31.40 -1.15
CA GLN A 773 -25.84 30.70 0.14
C GLN A 773 -26.65 31.48 1.19
N ARG A 774 -26.35 32.78 1.36
CA ARG A 774 -27.06 33.66 2.31
C ARG A 774 -28.54 33.80 1.97
N ASP A 775 -28.87 33.97 0.70
CA ASP A 775 -30.26 34.07 0.24
C ASP A 775 -31.03 32.77 0.49
N ALA A 776 -30.45 31.61 0.19
CA ALA A 776 -31.08 30.32 0.39
C ALA A 776 -31.27 29.98 1.88
N LEU A 777 -30.28 30.28 2.72
CA LEU A 777 -30.39 30.15 4.19
C LEU A 777 -31.49 31.03 4.77
N THR A 778 -31.76 32.18 4.16
CA THR A 778 -32.84 33.09 4.56
C THR A 778 -34.21 32.63 4.06
N VAL A 779 -34.29 32.09 2.84
CA VAL A 779 -35.55 31.71 2.18
C VAL A 779 -36.03 30.32 2.59
N SER A 780 -35.13 29.39 2.83
CA SER A 780 -35.48 28.00 3.12
C SER A 780 -36.18 27.87 4.46
N ARG A 781 -37.33 27.16 4.47
CA ARG A 781 -38.08 26.80 5.67
C ARG A 781 -37.58 25.51 6.32
N ALA A 782 -36.86 24.69 5.56
CA ALA A 782 -36.23 23.47 6.05
C ALA A 782 -34.71 23.66 6.23
N PRO A 783 -34.04 22.82 7.03
CA PRO A 783 -32.59 22.81 7.09
C PRO A 783 -31.97 22.55 5.72
N VAL A 784 -30.93 23.31 5.36
CA VAL A 784 -30.19 23.16 4.11
C VAL A 784 -28.96 22.28 4.28
N VAL A 785 -28.34 21.89 3.18
CA VAL A 785 -27.12 21.08 3.19
C VAL A 785 -26.03 21.71 2.33
N TYR A 786 -24.77 21.40 2.65
CA TYR A 786 -23.68 21.41 1.70
C TYR A 786 -23.25 19.96 1.52
N THR A 787 -23.55 19.32 0.39
CA THR A 787 -23.30 17.88 0.18
C THR A 787 -21.82 17.53 0.03
N HIS A 788 -20.98 18.46 -0.40
CA HIS A 788 -19.53 18.28 -0.53
C HIS A 788 -18.83 19.65 -0.58
N SER A 789 -18.55 20.26 0.57
CA SER A 789 -17.79 21.52 0.68
C SER A 789 -16.90 21.54 1.92
N ALA A 790 -15.77 22.24 1.87
CA ALA A 790 -14.85 22.37 3.01
C ALA A 790 -14.92 23.77 3.64
N ALA A 791 -14.04 24.05 4.61
CA ALA A 791 -14.01 25.29 5.39
C ALA A 791 -13.07 26.32 4.76
N GLN A 792 -13.58 27.51 4.42
CA GLN A 792 -12.79 28.53 3.72
C GLN A 792 -11.63 29.07 4.57
N ALA A 793 -11.80 29.09 5.90
CA ALA A 793 -10.76 29.55 6.82
C ALA A 793 -9.48 28.70 6.80
N LEU A 794 -9.57 27.42 6.39
CA LEU A 794 -8.40 26.52 6.27
C LEU A 794 -7.84 26.47 4.85
N CYS A 795 -8.70 26.59 3.84
CA CYS A 795 -8.33 26.73 2.43
C CYS A 795 -9.24 27.79 1.79
N ASP A 796 -8.64 28.93 1.45
CA ASP A 796 -9.35 30.07 0.84
C ASP A 796 -9.65 29.80 -0.63
N HIS A 797 -10.72 29.06 -0.86
CA HIS A 797 -11.22 28.70 -2.17
C HIS A 797 -12.73 29.02 -2.26
N PRO A 798 -13.24 29.61 -3.38
CA PRO A 798 -14.67 29.97 -3.52
C PRO A 798 -15.66 28.80 -3.38
N ARG A 799 -15.15 27.57 -3.51
CA ARG A 799 -15.91 26.34 -3.37
C ARG A 799 -16.14 25.94 -1.90
N ASN A 800 -15.40 26.55 -0.98
CA ASN A 800 -15.49 26.36 0.46
C ASN A 800 -16.39 27.40 1.12
N VAL A 801 -16.87 27.08 2.31
CA VAL A 801 -17.86 27.88 3.04
C VAL A 801 -17.16 28.81 4.03
N ALA A 802 -17.49 30.10 3.99
CA ALA A 802 -16.97 31.07 4.95
C ALA A 802 -17.66 30.93 6.32
N ASP A 803 -16.99 31.43 7.36
CA ASP A 803 -17.44 31.29 8.74
C ASP A 803 -18.83 31.90 8.99
N ASP A 804 -19.18 32.99 8.31
CA ASP A 804 -20.47 33.66 8.49
C ASP A 804 -21.62 32.82 7.93
N GLU A 805 -21.46 32.24 6.74
CA GLU A 805 -22.40 31.28 6.16
C GLU A 805 -22.48 30.01 7.01
N LEU A 806 -21.37 29.53 7.58
CA LEU A 806 -21.37 28.39 8.52
C LEU A 806 -22.18 28.69 9.79
N ARG A 807 -22.05 29.90 10.36
CA ARG A 807 -22.87 30.32 11.52
C ARG A 807 -24.35 30.41 11.15
N ALA A 808 -24.67 30.92 9.96
CA ALA A 808 -26.04 30.94 9.47
C ALA A 808 -26.59 29.52 9.22
N LEU A 809 -25.77 28.58 8.73
CA LEU A 809 -26.13 27.16 8.60
C LEU A 809 -26.47 26.53 9.95
N ARG A 810 -25.69 26.84 11.00
CA ARG A 810 -25.97 26.41 12.37
C ARG A 810 -27.35 26.87 12.82
N ASP A 811 -27.64 28.15 12.62
CA ASP A 811 -28.90 28.77 13.05
C ASP A 811 -30.10 28.22 12.24
N ASN A 812 -29.89 27.89 10.96
CA ASN A 812 -30.86 27.18 10.11
C ASN A 812 -31.05 25.70 10.49
N GLY A 813 -30.11 25.09 11.21
CA GLY A 813 -30.18 23.69 11.62
C GLY A 813 -29.55 22.69 10.65
N GLY A 814 -28.92 23.17 9.57
CA GLY A 814 -28.40 22.37 8.46
C GLY A 814 -27.13 21.57 8.75
N VAL A 815 -26.51 21.00 7.72
CA VAL A 815 -25.26 20.22 7.80
C VAL A 815 -24.31 20.55 6.64
N VAL A 816 -23.02 20.69 6.94
CA VAL A 816 -21.93 20.78 5.95
C VAL A 816 -21.18 19.46 5.91
N MET A 817 -21.13 18.85 4.73
CA MET A 817 -20.51 17.55 4.50
C MET A 817 -19.15 17.77 3.84
N VAL A 818 -18.08 17.35 4.51
CA VAL A 818 -16.71 17.74 4.17
C VAL A 818 -16.23 17.04 2.90
N ASN A 819 -15.81 17.84 1.91
CA ASN A 819 -15.19 17.41 0.65
C ASN A 819 -13.74 16.97 0.87
N PHE A 820 -13.27 15.95 0.12
CA PHE A 820 -11.91 15.42 0.25
C PHE A 820 -10.94 15.90 -0.83
N SER A 821 -11.40 16.59 -1.89
CA SER A 821 -10.54 17.06 -2.97
C SER A 821 -9.41 17.97 -2.45
N PRO A 822 -8.13 17.67 -2.74
CA PRO A 822 -7.00 18.50 -2.31
C PRO A 822 -7.10 19.97 -2.70
N GLY A 823 -7.63 20.28 -3.88
CA GLY A 823 -7.86 21.66 -4.31
C GLY A 823 -8.77 22.45 -3.37
N PHE A 824 -9.63 21.77 -2.61
CA PHE A 824 -10.56 22.38 -1.66
C PHE A 824 -10.16 22.14 -0.18
N VAL A 825 -9.32 21.15 0.11
CA VAL A 825 -8.85 20.84 1.47
C VAL A 825 -7.59 21.63 1.82
N THR A 826 -6.58 21.64 0.94
CA THR A 826 -5.29 22.31 1.20
C THR A 826 -5.02 23.48 0.25
N CYS A 827 -5.95 23.76 -0.68
CA CYS A 827 -5.75 24.71 -1.78
C CYS A 827 -4.49 24.35 -2.61
N GLY A 828 -4.14 23.07 -2.62
CA GLY A 828 -2.89 22.56 -3.17
C GLY A 828 -3.10 21.25 -3.91
N PRO A 829 -2.06 20.75 -4.60
CA PRO A 829 -2.17 19.56 -5.44
C PRO A 829 -2.20 18.25 -4.65
N ARG A 830 -2.05 18.29 -3.32
CA ARG A 830 -2.03 17.12 -2.43
C ARG A 830 -2.62 17.47 -1.07
N ALA A 831 -3.33 16.51 -0.49
CA ALA A 831 -3.85 16.54 0.86
C ALA A 831 -3.64 15.18 1.52
N THR A 832 -3.84 15.11 2.82
CA THR A 832 -3.79 13.89 3.62
C THR A 832 -5.09 13.72 4.39
N LEU A 833 -5.33 12.52 4.92
CA LEU A 833 -6.42 12.25 5.85
C LEU A 833 -6.44 13.24 7.03
N ALA A 834 -5.25 13.62 7.52
CA ALA A 834 -5.12 14.56 8.63
C ALA A 834 -5.65 15.96 8.27
N ASP A 835 -5.45 16.41 7.03
CA ASP A 835 -5.95 17.71 6.55
C ASP A 835 -7.48 17.70 6.46
N VAL A 836 -8.08 16.61 5.96
CA VAL A 836 -9.54 16.43 5.96
C VAL A 836 -10.10 16.43 7.38
N ALA A 837 -9.43 15.73 8.31
CA ALA A 837 -9.82 15.74 9.72
C ALA A 837 -9.66 17.13 10.38
N ASP A 838 -8.75 18.00 9.91
CA ASP A 838 -8.65 19.39 10.36
C ASP A 838 -9.91 20.17 10.01
N HIS A 839 -10.46 20.01 8.81
CA HIS A 839 -11.74 20.61 8.43
C HIS A 839 -12.89 20.14 9.31
N VAL A 840 -13.02 18.84 9.53
CA VAL A 840 -14.09 18.28 10.38
C VAL A 840 -14.00 18.84 11.81
N VAL A 841 -12.80 18.86 12.40
CA VAL A 841 -12.59 19.36 13.77
C VAL A 841 -12.79 20.88 13.84
N TYR A 842 -12.33 21.63 12.83
CA TYR A 842 -12.53 23.07 12.76
C TYR A 842 -14.01 23.43 12.70
N LEU A 843 -14.76 22.81 11.78
CA LEU A 843 -16.21 23.01 11.66
C LEU A 843 -16.93 22.60 12.94
N GLY A 844 -16.59 21.45 13.52
CA GLY A 844 -17.17 20.97 14.76
C GLY A 844 -16.95 21.92 15.94
N ARG A 845 -15.81 22.62 15.99
CA ARG A 845 -15.52 23.64 17.00
C ARG A 845 -16.22 24.97 16.73
N LEU A 846 -16.38 25.35 15.47
CA LEU A 846 -16.99 26.62 15.07
C LEU A 846 -18.52 26.61 15.21
N VAL A 847 -19.17 25.57 14.68
CA VAL A 847 -20.64 25.49 14.59
C VAL A 847 -21.25 24.34 15.38
N GLY A 848 -20.42 23.44 15.93
CA GLY A 848 -20.86 22.23 16.63
C GLY A 848 -20.87 21.00 15.71
N PHE A 849 -20.40 19.86 16.22
CA PHE A 849 -20.31 18.61 15.45
C PHE A 849 -21.65 18.10 14.90
N ARG A 850 -22.79 18.52 15.48
CA ARG A 850 -24.15 18.27 14.96
C ARG A 850 -24.41 18.80 13.54
N HIS A 851 -23.60 19.76 13.09
CA HIS A 851 -23.71 20.41 11.78
C HIS A 851 -22.64 19.95 10.79
N VAL A 852 -21.90 18.88 11.11
CA VAL A 852 -20.83 18.36 10.26
C VAL A 852 -21.18 16.95 9.78
N GLY A 853 -20.85 16.64 8.53
CA GLY A 853 -21.01 15.33 7.91
C GLY A 853 -19.85 15.01 6.96
N ILE A 854 -19.99 13.91 6.20
CA ILE A 854 -18.99 13.46 5.23
C ILE A 854 -19.61 13.51 3.83
N GLY A 855 -18.89 14.10 2.88
CA GLY A 855 -19.31 14.24 1.49
C GLY A 855 -18.08 14.22 0.61
N ALA A 856 -17.50 13.04 0.45
CA ALA A 856 -16.13 12.86 0.01
C ALA A 856 -15.87 13.42 -1.38
N ASP A 857 -16.86 13.39 -2.26
CA ASP A 857 -16.72 13.74 -3.68
C ASP A 857 -15.91 12.69 -4.47
N PHE A 858 -15.98 11.42 -4.05
CA PHE A 858 -15.32 10.32 -4.77
C PHE A 858 -15.89 10.17 -6.18
N ASP A 859 -14.99 9.97 -7.14
CA ASP A 859 -15.18 10.04 -8.60
C ASP A 859 -15.59 11.44 -9.12
N GLY A 860 -15.69 12.46 -8.26
CA GLY A 860 -16.05 13.84 -8.62
C GLY A 860 -14.89 14.84 -8.60
N MET A 861 -13.76 14.49 -7.94
CA MET A 861 -12.58 15.35 -7.74
C MET A 861 -11.81 15.72 -9.03
N GLY A 862 -12.26 15.30 -10.20
CA GLY A 862 -11.61 15.59 -11.48
C GLY A 862 -10.23 14.94 -11.63
N PHE A 863 -9.19 15.76 -11.87
CA PHE A 863 -7.80 15.29 -12.00
C PHE A 863 -7.01 15.36 -10.70
N ASP A 864 -7.61 15.85 -9.61
CA ASP A 864 -6.92 15.93 -8.34
C ASP A 864 -6.74 14.50 -7.77
N PRO A 865 -5.55 14.17 -7.24
CA PRO A 865 -5.36 12.90 -6.56
C PRO A 865 -6.20 12.89 -5.27
N ALA A 866 -6.76 11.75 -4.88
CA ALA A 866 -7.37 11.64 -3.55
C ALA A 866 -6.34 11.91 -2.44
N PRO A 867 -6.77 12.37 -1.24
CA PRO A 867 -5.85 12.55 -0.12
C PRO A 867 -5.14 11.26 0.29
N ASP A 868 -3.88 11.37 0.72
CA ASP A 868 -3.11 10.26 1.26
C ASP A 868 -3.83 9.72 2.54
N GLY A 869 -4.19 8.44 2.55
CA GLY A 869 -5.01 7.79 3.57
C GLY A 869 -6.52 7.87 3.35
N LEU A 870 -7.00 8.59 2.33
CA LEU A 870 -8.40 8.64 1.90
C LEU A 870 -8.56 8.39 0.39
N GLU A 871 -7.88 7.38 -0.14
CA GLU A 871 -7.70 7.20 -1.59
C GLU A 871 -8.97 6.78 -2.36
N HIS A 872 -9.94 6.18 -1.68
CA HIS A 872 -11.15 5.60 -2.27
C HIS A 872 -12.23 5.37 -1.20
N VAL A 873 -13.44 4.99 -1.60
CA VAL A 873 -14.59 4.73 -0.69
C VAL A 873 -14.35 3.66 0.39
N GLY A 874 -13.20 2.99 0.39
CA GLY A 874 -12.83 1.98 1.38
C GLY A 874 -12.18 2.54 2.64
N THR A 875 -11.89 3.84 2.68
CA THR A 875 -11.02 4.45 3.70
C THR A 875 -11.75 5.28 4.74
N TYR A 876 -13.08 5.42 4.67
CA TYR A 876 -13.86 6.15 5.69
C TYR A 876 -13.59 5.72 7.14
N PRO A 877 -13.41 4.42 7.47
CA PRO A 877 -13.10 4.02 8.85
C PRO A 877 -11.81 4.66 9.39
N ALA A 878 -10.85 4.97 8.53
CA ALA A 878 -9.62 5.66 8.93
C ALA A 878 -9.89 7.11 9.35
N LEU A 879 -10.82 7.82 8.67
CA LEU A 879 -11.25 9.15 9.09
C LEU A 879 -11.95 9.10 10.45
N ILE A 880 -12.85 8.13 10.66
CA ILE A 880 -13.52 7.92 11.96
C ILE A 880 -12.50 7.68 13.07
N ALA A 881 -11.50 6.83 12.83
CA ALA A 881 -10.42 6.55 13.78
C ALA A 881 -9.60 7.81 14.11
N GLU A 882 -9.26 8.62 13.09
CA GLU A 882 -8.53 9.87 13.29
C GLU A 882 -9.30 10.90 14.11
N LEU A 883 -10.61 11.04 13.89
CA LEU A 883 -11.45 11.96 14.67
C LEU A 883 -11.50 11.55 16.15
N LEU A 884 -11.66 10.26 16.43
CA LEU A 884 -11.61 9.72 17.79
C LEU A 884 -10.23 9.94 18.42
N ARG A 885 -9.15 9.72 17.65
CA ARG A 885 -7.76 9.96 18.10
C ARG A 885 -7.51 11.42 18.46
N ARG A 886 -8.17 12.35 17.76
CA ARG A 886 -8.13 13.80 18.04
C ARG A 886 -8.99 14.24 19.22
N GLY A 887 -9.65 13.29 19.90
CA GLY A 887 -10.49 13.55 21.07
C GLY A 887 -11.90 14.02 20.75
N VAL A 888 -12.38 13.86 19.51
CA VAL A 888 -13.80 14.03 19.19
C VAL A 888 -14.58 12.91 19.90
N SER A 889 -15.65 13.25 20.60
CA SER A 889 -16.39 12.25 21.38
C SER A 889 -17.06 11.21 20.46
N VAL A 890 -17.25 9.99 20.96
CA VAL A 890 -17.97 8.93 20.19
C VAL A 890 -19.34 9.41 19.73
N GLU A 891 -20.03 10.21 20.54
CA GLU A 891 -21.35 10.75 20.19
C GLU A 891 -21.28 11.77 19.06
N ASP A 892 -20.30 12.67 19.11
CA ASP A 892 -20.07 13.64 18.02
C ASP A 892 -19.66 12.94 16.72
N VAL A 893 -18.80 11.91 16.81
CA VAL A 893 -18.38 11.13 15.64
C VAL A 893 -19.55 10.34 15.04
N ARG A 894 -20.52 9.86 15.84
CA ARG A 894 -21.76 9.27 15.31
C ARG A 894 -22.58 10.30 14.53
N GLY A 895 -22.64 11.54 15.02
CA GLY A 895 -23.20 12.67 14.29
C GLY A 895 -22.57 12.81 12.91
N VAL A 896 -21.24 13.00 12.89
CA VAL A 896 -20.44 13.20 11.68
C VAL A 896 -20.55 12.03 10.71
N ALA A 897 -20.57 10.79 11.21
CA ALA A 897 -20.62 9.59 10.39
C ALA A 897 -21.91 9.48 9.58
N GLY A 898 -23.05 10.01 10.05
CA GLY A 898 -24.28 9.97 9.27
C GLY A 898 -25.56 10.35 10.01
N ALA A 899 -25.58 10.35 11.34
CA ALA A 899 -26.78 10.70 12.09
C ALA A 899 -27.24 12.15 11.82
N ASN A 900 -26.29 13.06 11.60
CA ASN A 900 -26.60 14.46 11.27
C ASN A 900 -27.30 14.59 9.91
N VAL A 901 -26.87 13.80 8.92
CA VAL A 901 -27.47 13.81 7.57
C VAL A 901 -28.89 13.25 7.64
N LEU A 902 -29.11 12.14 8.36
CA LEU A 902 -30.45 11.57 8.52
C LEU A 902 -31.39 12.46 9.32
N ARG A 903 -30.87 13.19 10.33
CA ARG A 903 -31.63 14.21 11.04
C ARG A 903 -32.13 15.29 10.07
N VAL A 904 -31.24 15.85 9.26
CA VAL A 904 -31.59 16.92 8.31
C VAL A 904 -32.59 16.41 7.28
N LEU A 905 -32.40 15.20 6.74
CA LEU A 905 -33.35 14.58 5.82
C LEU A 905 -34.74 14.40 6.47
N ALA A 906 -34.80 13.93 7.72
CA ALA A 906 -36.07 13.80 8.45
C ALA A 906 -36.74 15.15 8.74
N ASP A 907 -35.95 16.19 9.06
CA ASP A 907 -36.47 17.55 9.27
C ASP A 907 -37.04 18.14 7.98
N VAL A 908 -36.40 17.87 6.83
CA VAL A 908 -36.90 18.25 5.50
C VAL A 908 -38.20 17.52 5.15
N GLU A 909 -38.27 16.22 5.41
CA GLU A 909 -39.49 15.42 5.24
C GLU A 909 -40.64 15.93 6.13
N ARG A 910 -40.35 16.32 7.37
CA ARG A 910 -41.33 16.92 8.29
C ARG A 910 -41.85 18.25 7.77
N VAL A 911 -40.97 19.16 7.33
CA VAL A 911 -41.39 20.46 6.77
C VAL A 911 -42.24 20.27 5.52
N ALA A 912 -41.90 19.30 4.66
CA ALA A 912 -42.72 18.97 3.50
C ALA A 912 -44.14 18.52 3.88
N ALA A 913 -44.26 17.70 4.93
CA ALA A 913 -45.56 17.28 5.46
C ALA A 913 -46.36 18.46 6.03
N GLU A 914 -45.71 19.41 6.71
CA GLU A 914 -46.33 20.64 7.20
C GLU A 914 -46.77 21.59 6.08
N MET A 915 -46.10 21.53 4.92
CA MET A 915 -46.44 22.30 3.72
C MET A 915 -47.37 21.54 2.76
N GLY A 916 -47.95 20.41 3.20
CA GLY A 916 -48.76 19.54 2.34
C GLY A 916 -50.00 20.21 1.74
N ASP A 917 -50.52 21.25 2.39
CA ASP A 917 -51.69 22.03 1.94
C ASP A 917 -51.31 23.21 1.03
N GLU A 918 -50.03 23.48 0.80
CA GLU A 918 -49.58 24.54 -0.11
C GLU A 918 -49.65 24.11 -1.57
N GLU A 919 -50.08 25.02 -2.44
CA GLU A 919 -50.20 24.75 -3.87
C GLU A 919 -48.80 24.55 -4.51
N PRO A 920 -48.63 23.55 -5.41
CA PRO A 920 -47.39 23.37 -6.15
C PRO A 920 -47.01 24.56 -7.02
N LEU A 921 -45.71 24.84 -7.14
CA LEU A 921 -45.21 25.84 -8.08
C LEU A 921 -45.58 25.47 -9.53
N GLU A 922 -46.34 26.32 -10.21
CA GLU A 922 -46.79 26.08 -11.59
C GLU A 922 -45.81 26.58 -12.65
N ASP A 923 -45.63 25.80 -13.71
CA ASP A 923 -44.83 26.20 -14.86
C ASP A 923 -45.59 27.20 -15.74
N ARG A 924 -44.88 28.21 -16.23
CA ARG A 924 -45.42 29.10 -17.27
C ARG A 924 -45.34 28.40 -18.62
N VAL A 925 -46.46 27.90 -19.11
CA VAL A 925 -46.58 27.29 -20.43
C VAL A 925 -47.01 28.34 -21.46
N LYS A 926 -46.44 28.30 -22.67
CA LYS A 926 -46.92 29.15 -23.77
C LYS A 926 -48.39 28.82 -24.06
N SER A 927 -49.22 29.85 -24.17
CA SER A 927 -50.61 29.68 -24.61
C SER A 927 -50.63 28.95 -25.94
N MET A 928 -51.52 27.96 -26.08
CA MET A 928 -51.82 27.34 -27.37
C MET A 928 -52.65 28.25 -28.29
N PHE A 929 -53.12 29.38 -27.76
CA PHE A 929 -53.98 30.37 -28.41
C PHE A 929 -53.31 31.73 -28.49
#